data_AF-A0A6C2UJM8-F1
#
_entry.id   AF-A0A6C2UJM8-F1
#
_cell.length_a   1.000
_cell.length_b   1.000
_cell.length_c   1.000
_cell.angle_alpha   90.00
_cell.angle_beta   90.00
_cell.angle_gamma   90.00
#
_symmetry.space_group_name_H-M   'P 1'
#
loop_
_entity.id
_entity.type
_entity.pdbx_description
1 polymer ?
#
loop_
_entity_poly.entity_id
_entity_poly.type
_entity_poly.pdbx_seq_one_letter_code
_entity_poly.pdbx_strand_id
1 'polypeptide(L)'
;MRKGRVAMIGALTAGLMTAGLAQAVEVNFTAVEGYVDGALDGQQAWSTSAYVPVDSTAGIAGGHVVSNRSGMGYIAGVYGNDSATVDTYDQFESSIEFTFGEGYNDNFVTNGLGPADAGYYDVAQGFAISSQSKSIINASIYGGATNGSENIEAGLVRSGASGYKFMMYETSWEDYGWDGTSAKPWPPTYVSGVISTNLVGIDTANGDYISDLLRLTLSLTRGANANDWTMKASLFNIDSGNPDPILEQEWTGVTHSNLFDAAELFGGFGNGQSDRNAKLHNREIHAFEYTAAKAPLPFVLWGGASDIVDGSISNDSPWKFQFDGMNANTYVAGQDHSPTNSNYYPNRTGRSPNFNFTLNHTWGDRLVRDFNQWNYADDYDYIEISHGGVDASFATNLQYMLVWESFLADPSRVETFEVQLQSDSYAVGVEASEMRFIFEDSNGDWFATASQAVPTSTGSDDWTTIAVEADAVQWYEFTPMVAGAAVVGAAASPEVKEITAAGIWYSRIVSPAKYGAGGHVRFFKVTGRTGSPYQSWADQFLLIGDKNGNDDHDALSNYGEYIFGGNPTNSTDVGIKPIWNAVSGTYSYSLRGDDSLVAVIKTTDNLVLGPWGPVETNTVAVADEVMHDYSTVVPVDADSQKYIKISFE
;
A
#
# COMPACT_ATOMS: atom_id res chain seq x y z
N MET A 1 50.53 -4.81 2.13
CA MET A 1 49.83 -3.95 1.14
C MET A 1 48.89 -4.81 0.29
N ARG A 2 47.66 -5.02 0.76
CA ARG A 2 46.51 -5.44 -0.06
C ARG A 2 45.28 -4.79 0.60
N LYS A 3 44.81 -3.69 0.00
CA LYS A 3 43.52 -3.07 0.33
C LYS A 3 42.47 -3.85 -0.46
N GLY A 4 41.73 -4.71 0.23
CA GLY A 4 40.53 -5.37 -0.30
C GLY A 4 39.33 -4.46 -0.08
N ARG A 5 38.56 -4.26 -1.15
CA ARG A 5 37.41 -3.38 -1.26
C ARG A 5 36.32 -3.80 -0.27
N VAL A 6 35.88 -2.87 0.58
CA VAL A 6 34.58 -2.95 1.26
C VAL A 6 33.56 -2.52 0.22
N ALA A 7 32.74 -3.46 -0.24
CA ALA A 7 31.56 -3.15 -1.05
C ALA A 7 30.53 -2.50 -0.11
N MET A 8 30.16 -1.28 -0.45
CA MET A 8 29.08 -0.50 0.15
C MET A 8 27.77 -1.18 -0.27
N ILE A 9 27.14 -1.93 0.64
CA ILE A 9 25.70 -2.23 0.53
C ILE A 9 25.03 -1.03 1.17
N GLY A 10 24.81 0.00 0.35
CA GLY A 10 24.04 1.19 0.72
C GLY A 10 22.58 0.91 0.48
N ALA A 11 21.76 1.25 1.47
CA ALA A 11 20.32 1.05 1.55
C ALA A 11 19.59 1.42 0.23
N LEU A 12 18.94 0.42 -0.35
CA LEU A 12 17.82 0.61 -1.26
C LEU A 12 16.58 0.73 -0.36
N THR A 13 16.18 1.96 -0.05
CA THR A 13 14.90 2.28 0.59
C THR A 13 14.35 3.54 -0.08
N ALA A 14 14.41 3.56 -1.40
CA ALA A 14 13.55 4.37 -2.23
C ALA A 14 12.31 3.52 -2.50
N GLY A 15 11.13 4.14 -2.50
CA GLY A 15 9.85 3.47 -2.65
C GLY A 15 9.71 2.72 -3.97
N LEU A 16 10.30 1.52 -4.06
CA LEU A 16 9.69 0.44 -4.79
C LEU A 16 8.40 0.14 -4.02
N MET A 17 7.30 0.71 -4.49
CA MET A 17 6.05 -0.03 -4.40
C MET A 17 6.34 -1.39 -5.05
N THR A 18 6.40 -2.43 -4.23
CA THR A 18 6.42 -3.81 -4.70
C THR A 18 5.25 -3.92 -5.69
N ALA A 19 5.51 -4.44 -6.90
CA ALA A 19 4.49 -4.66 -7.92
C ALA A 19 3.52 -5.76 -7.46
N GLY A 20 2.73 -5.47 -6.43
CA GLY A 20 1.57 -6.24 -6.01
C GLY A 20 0.35 -5.45 -6.47
N LEU A 21 -0.52 -6.11 -7.24
CA LEU A 21 -1.65 -5.53 -7.98
C LEU A 21 -2.32 -4.39 -7.20
N ALA A 22 -1.90 -3.17 -7.52
CA ALA A 22 -2.79 -2.03 -7.44
C ALA A 22 -3.83 -2.27 -8.55
N GLN A 23 -5.08 -1.84 -8.38
CA GLN A 23 -5.99 -1.66 -9.50
C GLN A 23 -5.41 -0.53 -10.35
N ALA A 24 -4.34 -0.81 -11.10
CA ALA A 24 -3.66 0.13 -11.96
C ALA A 24 -4.44 0.19 -13.25
N VAL A 25 -5.38 1.13 -13.34
CA VAL A 25 -5.93 1.47 -14.64
C VAL A 25 -4.92 2.37 -15.31
N GLU A 26 -3.99 1.74 -16.02
CA GLU A 26 -3.08 2.45 -16.92
C GLU A 26 -3.88 2.91 -18.14
N VAL A 27 -4.32 4.16 -18.12
CA VAL A 27 -4.96 4.79 -19.27
C VAL A 27 -3.84 5.36 -20.14
N ASN A 28 -3.35 4.54 -21.04
CA ASN A 28 -2.56 5.05 -22.15
C ASN A 28 -3.48 5.86 -23.07
N PHE A 29 -3.24 7.18 -23.18
CA PHE A 29 -4.01 8.06 -24.06
C PHE A 29 -3.85 7.63 -25.51
N THR A 30 -4.66 6.68 -25.95
CA THR A 30 -4.77 6.32 -27.36
C THR A 30 -5.85 7.18 -28.01
N ALA A 31 -5.70 7.44 -29.31
CA ALA A 31 -6.57 8.32 -30.09
C ALA A 31 -8.08 7.96 -30.06
N VAL A 32 -8.47 6.85 -29.43
CA VAL A 32 -9.84 6.34 -29.30
C VAL A 32 -10.68 7.17 -28.32
N GLU A 33 -10.06 7.79 -27.30
CA GLU A 33 -10.76 8.55 -26.25
C GLU A 33 -10.81 10.06 -26.50
N GLY A 34 -10.31 10.51 -27.66
CA GLY A 34 -10.27 11.94 -28.03
C GLY A 34 -9.05 12.69 -27.48
N TYR A 35 -8.16 12.01 -26.77
CA TYR A 35 -6.85 12.51 -26.37
C TYR A 35 -5.82 12.09 -27.42
N VAL A 36 -5.11 13.07 -27.98
CA VAL A 36 -3.95 12.80 -28.84
C VAL A 36 -2.73 13.22 -28.05
N ASP A 37 -1.77 12.31 -27.93
CA ASP A 37 -0.43 12.61 -27.45
C ASP A 37 0.11 13.87 -28.17
N GLY A 38 0.60 14.83 -27.39
CA GLY A 38 1.10 16.12 -27.89
C GLY A 38 0.49 17.36 -27.22
N ALA A 39 0.89 18.53 -27.72
CA ALA A 39 0.56 19.84 -27.14
C ALA A 39 -0.94 20.05 -26.86
N LEU A 40 -1.24 20.47 -25.63
CA LEU A 40 -2.59 20.88 -25.20
C LEU A 40 -3.09 22.15 -25.93
N ASP A 41 -2.17 22.96 -26.47
CA ASP A 41 -2.50 24.17 -27.22
C ASP A 41 -3.05 23.81 -28.62
N GLY A 42 -4.35 24.02 -28.83
CA GLY A 42 -5.05 23.76 -30.10
C GLY A 42 -6.07 22.62 -30.06
N GLN A 43 -6.16 21.85 -28.98
CA GLN A 43 -7.24 20.87 -28.80
C GLN A 43 -8.52 21.61 -28.38
N GLN A 44 -9.56 21.59 -29.23
CA GLN A 44 -10.77 22.40 -29.08
C GLN A 44 -11.55 22.13 -27.77
N ALA A 45 -11.40 20.92 -27.20
CA ALA A 45 -11.95 20.52 -25.90
C ALA A 45 -11.24 21.18 -24.70
N TRP A 46 -9.97 21.57 -24.85
CA TRP A 46 -9.17 22.24 -23.83
C TRP A 46 -9.12 23.76 -24.06
N SER A 47 -9.19 24.22 -25.31
CA SER A 47 -8.96 25.64 -25.65
C SER A 47 -10.23 26.52 -25.62
N THR A 48 -11.43 25.98 -25.40
CA THR A 48 -12.68 26.76 -25.49
C THR A 48 -13.33 26.96 -24.12
N SER A 49 -13.69 28.21 -23.82
CA SER A 49 -14.31 28.70 -22.57
C SER A 49 -15.72 28.15 -22.26
N ALA A 50 -16.13 27.05 -22.89
CA ALA A 50 -17.46 26.49 -22.79
C ALA A 50 -17.40 25.17 -22.02
N TYR A 51 -18.03 25.17 -20.84
CA TYR A 51 -18.44 23.97 -20.12
C TYR A 51 -19.28 23.10 -21.06
N VAL A 52 -18.75 21.96 -21.50
CA VAL A 52 -19.53 20.90 -22.15
C VAL A 52 -19.70 19.82 -21.09
N PRO A 53 -20.85 19.75 -20.39
CA PRO A 53 -21.14 18.56 -19.61
C PRO A 53 -21.19 17.41 -20.62
N VAL A 54 -20.36 16.39 -20.42
CA VAL A 54 -20.54 15.13 -21.14
C VAL A 54 -21.95 14.67 -20.77
N ASP A 55 -22.79 14.62 -21.80
CA ASP A 55 -24.22 14.41 -21.71
C ASP A 55 -24.51 13.09 -20.97
N SER A 56 -25.01 13.16 -19.74
CA SER A 56 -25.43 12.00 -18.97
C SER A 56 -26.62 11.25 -19.58
N THR A 57 -27.17 11.72 -20.70
CA THR A 57 -28.22 11.03 -21.46
C THR A 57 -27.72 10.27 -22.68
N ALA A 58 -26.47 10.47 -23.11
CA ALA A 58 -25.82 9.54 -24.03
C ALA A 58 -25.29 8.38 -23.19
N GLY A 59 -25.87 7.18 -23.32
CA GLY A 59 -25.56 5.97 -22.53
C GLY A 59 -24.14 5.40 -22.70
N ILE A 60 -23.13 6.26 -22.79
CA ILE A 60 -21.74 5.93 -22.51
C ILE A 60 -21.62 6.01 -20.99
N ALA A 61 -21.59 4.86 -20.33
CA ALA A 61 -21.12 4.78 -18.96
C ALA A 61 -19.67 5.25 -18.97
N GLY A 62 -19.44 6.54 -18.68
CA GLY A 62 -18.10 7.10 -18.58
C GLY A 62 -17.99 8.61 -18.75
N GLY A 63 -18.65 9.37 -17.89
CA GLY A 63 -18.70 10.82 -17.97
C GLY A 63 -17.38 11.48 -17.55
N HIS A 64 -16.56 11.91 -18.50
CA HIS A 64 -15.46 12.84 -18.26
C HIS A 64 -16.01 14.23 -17.88
N VAL A 65 -15.52 14.83 -16.79
CA VAL A 65 -15.90 16.20 -16.43
C VAL A 65 -14.74 17.14 -16.70
N VAL A 66 -14.78 17.82 -17.85
CA VAL A 66 -13.91 18.98 -18.11
C VAL A 66 -14.61 20.23 -17.59
N SER A 67 -14.28 20.64 -16.37
CA SER A 67 -14.81 21.88 -15.79
C SER A 67 -14.07 23.09 -16.36
N ASN A 68 -14.69 23.79 -17.32
CA ASN A 68 -14.20 25.10 -17.74
C ASN A 68 -14.87 26.21 -16.92
N ARG A 69 -14.09 26.85 -16.04
CA ARG A 69 -14.54 28.04 -15.33
C ARG A 69 -14.41 29.25 -16.25
N SER A 70 -15.56 29.75 -16.74
CA SER A 70 -15.64 30.91 -17.63
C SER A 70 -14.86 32.10 -17.03
N GLY A 71 -13.69 32.38 -17.60
CA GLY A 71 -12.84 33.53 -17.23
C GLY A 71 -11.49 33.22 -16.58
N MET A 72 -11.22 31.98 -16.13
CA MET A 72 -9.95 31.66 -15.45
C MET A 72 -9.03 30.66 -16.17
N GLY A 73 -9.49 30.03 -17.26
CA GLY A 73 -8.66 29.14 -18.07
C GLY A 73 -8.12 27.94 -17.28
N TYR A 74 -8.83 27.53 -16.24
CA TYR A 74 -8.60 26.30 -15.48
C TYR A 74 -9.22 25.15 -16.25
N ILE A 75 -8.46 24.07 -16.42
CA ILE A 75 -8.92 22.83 -17.04
C ILE A 75 -8.43 21.69 -16.16
N ALA A 76 -9.36 20.94 -15.61
CA ALA A 76 -9.11 19.66 -14.95
C ALA A 76 -9.75 18.54 -15.78
N GLY A 77 -9.02 17.43 -15.89
CA GLY A 77 -9.54 16.15 -16.32
C GLY A 77 -9.75 15.28 -15.09
N VAL A 78 -11.00 14.93 -14.80
CA VAL A 78 -11.33 13.89 -13.83
C VAL A 78 -11.65 12.62 -14.61
N TYR A 79 -10.99 11.52 -14.26
CA TYR A 79 -11.27 10.23 -14.86
C TYR A 79 -12.41 9.56 -14.09
N GLY A 80 -13.60 9.52 -14.69
CA GLY A 80 -14.83 9.10 -14.02
C GLY A 80 -15.20 7.62 -14.17
N ASN A 81 -14.40 6.84 -14.92
CA ASN A 81 -14.75 5.45 -15.25
C ASN A 81 -14.32 4.47 -14.18
N ASP A 82 -13.29 4.83 -13.41
CA ASP A 82 -12.62 3.94 -12.47
C ASP A 82 -12.57 4.63 -11.10
N SER A 83 -13.72 4.61 -10.43
CA SER A 83 -13.76 4.90 -9.00
C SER A 83 -13.29 3.72 -8.19
N ALA A 84 -12.64 4.03 -7.08
CA ALA A 84 -12.25 3.05 -6.10
C ALA A 84 -13.06 3.27 -4.82
N THR A 85 -13.77 2.25 -4.36
CA THR A 85 -14.58 2.33 -3.14
C THR A 85 -13.68 2.45 -1.91
N VAL A 86 -13.90 3.47 -1.06
CA VAL A 86 -13.08 3.75 0.13
C VAL A 86 -13.12 2.63 1.17
N ASP A 87 -14.21 1.85 1.20
CA ASP A 87 -14.34 0.72 2.14
C ASP A 87 -13.52 -0.51 1.72
N THR A 88 -13.10 -0.59 0.46
CA THR A 88 -12.36 -1.75 -0.09
C THR A 88 -10.86 -1.50 -0.12
N TYR A 89 -10.45 -0.25 -0.34
CA TYR A 89 -9.07 0.14 -0.57
C TYR A 89 -8.58 1.12 0.50
N ASP A 90 -7.33 0.95 0.91
CA ASP A 90 -6.70 1.79 1.92
C ASP A 90 -5.53 2.61 1.34
N GLN A 91 -5.23 2.45 0.06
CA GLN A 91 -4.21 3.22 -0.66
C GLN A 91 -4.77 3.63 -2.02
N PHE A 92 -4.53 4.88 -2.40
CA PHE A 92 -4.92 5.43 -3.68
C PHE A 92 -3.73 6.21 -4.23
N GLU A 93 -3.45 6.12 -5.52
CA GLU A 93 -2.40 6.91 -6.16
C GLU A 93 -2.87 7.47 -7.49
N SER A 94 -2.65 8.77 -7.69
CA SER A 94 -2.76 9.41 -8.99
C SER A 94 -1.37 9.77 -9.49
N SER A 95 -1.04 9.34 -10.70
CA SER A 95 0.24 9.56 -11.36
C SER A 95 0.03 10.21 -12.73
N ILE A 96 0.88 11.18 -13.05
CA ILE A 96 0.85 11.88 -14.34
C ILE A 96 2.27 11.98 -14.89
N GLU A 97 2.45 11.62 -16.15
CA GLU A 97 3.66 11.90 -16.90
C GLU A 97 3.47 13.09 -17.84
N PHE A 98 4.39 14.04 -17.81
CA PHE A 98 4.26 15.27 -18.58
C PHE A 98 5.61 15.89 -18.94
N THR A 99 5.60 16.69 -20.01
CA THR A 99 6.68 17.61 -20.37
C THR A 99 6.12 19.03 -20.45
N PHE A 100 6.99 20.04 -20.36
CA PHE A 100 6.61 21.42 -20.62
C PHE A 100 7.80 22.26 -21.08
N GLY A 101 7.53 23.31 -21.85
CA GLY A 101 8.53 24.30 -22.24
C GLY A 101 8.47 25.57 -21.39
N GLU A 102 9.62 26.12 -21.01
CA GLU A 102 9.71 27.49 -20.49
C GLU A 102 9.79 28.51 -21.64
N GLY A 103 8.77 29.35 -21.74
CA GLY A 103 8.70 30.35 -22.80
C GLY A 103 9.68 31.49 -22.55
N TYR A 104 10.84 31.50 -23.22
CA TYR A 104 11.69 32.68 -23.33
C TYR A 104 11.10 33.67 -24.35
N ASN A 105 9.94 34.25 -24.05
CA ASN A 105 9.43 35.36 -24.84
C ASN A 105 8.93 36.49 -23.94
N ASP A 106 9.88 37.14 -23.26
CA ASP A 106 9.69 38.47 -22.67
C ASP A 106 9.33 39.54 -23.72
N ASN A 107 9.31 39.19 -25.02
CA ASN A 107 8.71 40.02 -26.07
C ASN A 107 7.18 39.96 -26.12
N PHE A 108 6.50 39.25 -25.21
CA PHE A 108 5.10 39.55 -24.87
C PHE A 108 5.07 40.82 -24.02
N VAL A 109 5.34 41.93 -24.73
CA VAL A 109 5.45 43.30 -24.28
C VAL A 109 4.48 43.62 -23.15
N THR A 110 5.06 44.19 -22.10
CA THR A 110 4.62 45.19 -21.11
C THR A 110 3.50 46.19 -21.49
N ASN A 111 2.71 45.96 -22.53
CA ASN A 111 1.56 46.76 -22.91
C ASN A 111 0.34 46.38 -22.06
N GLY A 112 0.38 46.67 -20.75
CA GLY A 112 -0.84 46.70 -19.94
C GLY A 112 -0.70 46.55 -18.43
N LEU A 113 0.36 45.91 -17.94
CA LEU A 113 0.62 45.81 -16.50
C LEU A 113 1.57 46.95 -16.12
N GLY A 114 1.00 48.01 -15.55
CA GLY A 114 1.77 49.15 -15.07
C GLY A 114 2.83 48.73 -14.03
N PRO A 115 3.87 49.54 -13.81
CA PRO A 115 5.01 49.24 -12.93
C PRO A 115 4.67 49.07 -11.42
N ALA A 116 3.39 48.93 -11.05
CA ALA A 116 2.94 48.74 -9.67
C ALA A 116 3.04 47.28 -9.17
N ASP A 117 3.15 46.28 -10.05
CA ASP A 117 3.22 44.87 -9.65
C ASP A 117 4.65 44.33 -9.45
N ALA A 118 5.67 45.16 -9.65
CA ALA A 118 7.08 44.80 -9.42
C ALA A 118 7.54 44.97 -7.96
N GLY A 119 6.65 45.37 -7.04
CA GLY A 119 7.00 45.81 -5.68
C GLY A 119 6.75 44.82 -4.55
N TYR A 120 6.23 43.61 -4.80
CA TYR A 120 5.83 42.67 -3.73
C TYR A 120 6.76 41.45 -3.66
N TYR A 121 8.04 41.69 -3.37
CA TYR A 121 8.99 40.67 -2.90
C TYR A 121 9.83 41.26 -1.77
N ASP A 122 9.19 41.49 -0.61
CA ASP A 122 9.91 41.68 0.65
C ASP A 122 9.85 40.38 1.45
N VAL A 123 11.01 39.80 1.71
CA VAL A 123 11.20 38.46 2.30
C VAL A 123 11.05 38.49 3.83
N ALA A 124 10.72 39.65 4.41
CA ALA A 124 10.78 39.86 5.86
C ALA A 124 9.44 39.87 6.61
N GLN A 125 8.28 39.84 5.94
CA GLN A 125 6.98 39.82 6.62
C GLN A 125 6.01 38.86 5.96
N GLY A 126 5.56 37.85 6.70
CA GLY A 126 4.34 37.05 6.47
C GLY A 126 4.06 36.64 5.02
N PHE A 127 4.38 35.39 4.70
CA PHE A 127 4.24 34.71 3.41
C PHE A 127 2.81 34.81 2.81
N ALA A 128 2.45 35.97 2.26
CA ALA A 128 1.33 36.08 1.37
C ALA A 128 1.79 35.52 0.03
N ILE A 129 1.43 34.27 -0.24
CA ILE A 129 1.34 33.76 -1.59
C ILE A 129 0.45 34.77 -2.31
N SER A 130 1.06 35.65 -3.11
CA SER A 130 0.28 36.50 -3.98
C SER A 130 -0.62 35.56 -4.79
N SER A 131 -1.83 36.01 -5.13
CA SER A 131 -2.82 35.30 -5.95
C SER A 131 -2.32 34.84 -7.33
N GLN A 132 -1.00 34.83 -7.56
CA GLN A 132 -0.27 34.48 -8.75
C GLN A 132 0.75 33.35 -8.54
N SER A 133 0.65 32.51 -7.50
CA SER A 133 1.33 31.21 -7.55
C SER A 133 0.58 30.33 -8.54
N LYS A 134 1.20 30.06 -9.68
CA LYS A 134 0.56 29.46 -10.85
C LYS A 134 1.02 28.02 -10.93
N SER A 135 0.17 27.08 -10.56
CA SER A 135 0.52 25.68 -10.71
C SER A 135 0.65 25.34 -12.20
N ILE A 136 1.70 24.58 -12.48
CA ILE A 136 2.07 24.03 -13.77
C ILE A 136 1.19 22.84 -14.05
N ILE A 137 1.09 21.91 -13.11
CA ILE A 137 0.25 20.73 -13.22
C ILE A 137 0.02 20.19 -11.82
N ASN A 138 -1.15 19.58 -11.62
CA ASN A 138 -1.55 18.97 -10.38
C ASN A 138 -1.97 17.52 -10.63
N ALA A 139 -1.51 16.59 -9.80
CA ALA A 139 -2.15 15.30 -9.56
C ALA A 139 -3.17 15.45 -8.45
N SER A 140 -4.33 14.81 -8.58
CA SER A 140 -5.44 15.01 -7.67
C SER A 140 -6.22 13.73 -7.38
N ILE A 141 -6.81 13.67 -6.18
CA ILE A 141 -7.75 12.62 -5.77
C ILE A 141 -9.02 13.31 -5.26
N TYR A 142 -10.18 12.93 -5.80
CA TYR A 142 -11.48 13.55 -5.54
C TYR A 142 -12.42 12.61 -4.78
N GLY A 143 -13.23 13.15 -3.86
CA GLY A 143 -14.29 12.42 -3.17
C GLY A 143 -15.64 12.56 -3.87
N GLY A 144 -16.05 11.58 -4.67
CA GLY A 144 -17.31 11.62 -5.41
C GLY A 144 -17.24 12.28 -6.80
N ALA A 145 -18.16 11.87 -7.69
CA ALA A 145 -18.12 12.15 -9.13
C ALA A 145 -18.60 13.56 -9.57
N THR A 146 -18.98 14.46 -8.65
CA THR A 146 -19.60 15.75 -9.01
C THR A 146 -18.71 16.96 -8.69
N ASN A 147 -18.72 17.95 -9.59
CA ASN A 147 -18.09 19.26 -9.40
C ASN A 147 -18.58 19.91 -8.10
N GLY A 148 -17.70 20.00 -7.09
CA GLY A 148 -18.02 20.47 -5.73
C GLY A 148 -17.53 19.52 -4.64
N SER A 149 -17.01 18.35 -5.02
CA SER A 149 -16.32 17.43 -4.12
C SER A 149 -15.04 18.01 -3.54
N GLU A 150 -14.75 17.61 -2.32
CA GLU A 150 -13.45 17.83 -1.70
C GLU A 150 -12.40 17.04 -2.45
N ASN A 151 -11.20 17.60 -2.51
CA ASN A 151 -10.09 16.96 -3.17
C ASN A 151 -8.77 17.32 -2.52
N ILE A 152 -7.82 16.41 -2.68
CA ILE A 152 -6.42 16.65 -2.39
C ILE A 152 -5.66 16.80 -3.69
N GLU A 153 -4.71 17.70 -3.71
CA GLU A 153 -3.86 17.93 -4.89
C GLU A 153 -2.39 18.07 -4.48
N ALA A 154 -1.52 17.50 -5.31
CA ALA A 154 -0.11 17.82 -5.32
C ALA A 154 0.22 18.52 -6.64
N GLY A 155 0.86 19.68 -6.57
CA GLY A 155 1.12 20.52 -7.72
C GLY A 155 2.58 20.96 -7.83
N LEU A 156 3.10 20.95 -9.06
CA LEU A 156 4.35 21.64 -9.39
C LEU A 156 4.03 23.10 -9.70
N VAL A 157 4.72 24.04 -9.06
CA VAL A 157 4.46 25.48 -9.14
C VAL A 157 5.73 26.23 -9.49
N ARG A 158 5.66 27.19 -10.40
CA ARG A 158 6.83 28.02 -10.72
C ARG A 158 7.11 29.01 -9.58
N SER A 159 8.32 28.99 -9.04
CA SER A 159 8.77 29.87 -7.95
C SER A 159 9.69 30.98 -8.47
N GLY A 160 9.17 31.83 -9.35
CA GLY A 160 9.93 32.91 -9.97
C GLY A 160 10.93 32.39 -11.02
N ALA A 161 12.04 33.11 -11.20
CA ALA A 161 13.07 32.76 -12.18
C ALA A 161 14.01 31.63 -11.70
N SER A 162 14.01 31.34 -10.41
CA SER A 162 15.03 30.50 -9.78
C SER A 162 14.67 29.01 -9.69
N GLY A 163 13.48 28.62 -10.17
CA GLY A 163 13.08 27.22 -10.21
C GLY A 163 11.61 26.97 -9.85
N TYR A 164 11.35 25.75 -9.39
CA TYR A 164 10.02 25.23 -9.10
C TYR A 164 9.83 24.97 -7.61
N LYS A 165 8.59 24.86 -7.19
CA LYS A 165 8.18 24.43 -5.86
C LYS A 165 7.13 23.36 -6.01
N PHE A 166 7.09 22.51 -5.03
CA PHE A 166 6.05 21.52 -4.86
C PHE A 166 5.07 22.03 -3.82
N MET A 167 3.79 21.89 -4.10
CA MET A 167 2.73 22.28 -3.19
C MET A 167 1.81 21.09 -2.98
N MET A 168 1.40 20.89 -1.73
CA MET A 168 0.32 19.97 -1.40
C MET A 168 -0.76 20.77 -0.70
N TYR A 169 -2.00 20.58 -1.14
CA TYR A 169 -3.14 21.25 -0.53
C TYR A 169 -4.37 20.37 -0.55
N GLU A 170 -5.24 20.71 0.37
CA GLU A 170 -6.55 20.16 0.55
C GLU A 170 -7.55 21.27 0.22
N THR A 171 -8.51 20.98 -0.65
CA THR A 171 -9.48 21.95 -1.12
C THR A 171 -10.89 21.49 -0.75
N SER A 172 -11.56 22.32 0.04
CA SER A 172 -13.01 22.27 0.22
C SER A 172 -13.66 23.32 -0.69
N TRP A 173 -14.80 22.98 -1.31
CA TRP A 173 -15.52 23.94 -2.16
C TRP A 173 -16.06 25.14 -1.36
N GLU A 174 -16.45 24.92 -0.10
CA GLU A 174 -17.04 25.95 0.77
C GLU A 174 -16.04 27.05 1.15
N ASP A 175 -14.75 26.74 1.20
CA ASP A 175 -13.71 27.71 1.51
C ASP A 175 -13.33 28.60 0.31
N TYR A 176 -13.78 28.26 -0.92
CA TYR A 176 -13.65 29.11 -2.11
C TYR A 176 -14.68 30.25 -2.11
N GLY A 177 -14.96 30.83 -0.95
CA GLY A 177 -15.84 31.98 -0.74
C GLY A 177 -15.36 33.19 -1.53
N TRP A 178 -15.65 33.20 -2.83
CA TRP A 178 -15.49 34.35 -3.70
C TRP A 178 -16.56 35.35 -3.30
N ASP A 179 -16.24 36.22 -2.33
CA ASP A 179 -17.10 37.33 -1.93
C ASP A 179 -17.16 38.46 -2.98
N GLY A 180 -16.51 38.28 -4.14
CA GLY A 180 -16.44 39.27 -5.22
C GLY A 180 -15.36 40.33 -5.04
N THR A 181 -14.63 40.34 -3.92
CA THR A 181 -13.73 41.45 -3.58
C THR A 181 -12.37 41.03 -3.02
N SER A 182 -12.23 39.81 -2.50
CA SER A 182 -10.96 39.31 -1.97
C SER A 182 -10.87 37.80 -2.08
N ALA A 183 -10.09 37.31 -3.05
CA ALA A 183 -9.61 35.93 -2.99
C ALA A 183 -8.75 35.80 -1.74
N LYS A 184 -9.24 35.11 -0.71
CA LYS A 184 -8.39 34.76 0.43
C LYS A 184 -7.24 33.89 -0.11
N PRO A 185 -5.97 34.30 0.04
CA PRO A 185 -4.86 33.47 -0.34
C PRO A 185 -4.91 32.23 0.56
N TRP A 186 -5.13 31.07 -0.06
CA TRP A 186 -5.06 29.79 0.61
C TRP A 186 -3.63 29.61 1.10
N PRO A 187 -3.38 29.48 2.42
CA PRO A 187 -2.10 28.96 2.85
C PRO A 187 -2.07 27.49 2.42
N PRO A 188 -1.23 27.08 1.44
CA PRO A 188 -1.01 25.68 1.18
C PRO A 188 -0.59 25.02 2.49
N THR A 189 -1.10 23.82 2.71
CA THR A 189 -0.73 23.07 3.91
C THR A 189 0.75 22.74 3.90
N TYR A 190 1.32 22.56 2.70
CA TYR A 190 2.76 22.40 2.53
C TYR A 190 3.32 23.05 1.25
N VAL A 191 4.53 23.63 1.37
CA VAL A 191 5.33 24.13 0.25
C VAL A 191 6.78 23.67 0.41
N SER A 192 7.33 23.01 -0.61
CA SER A 192 8.73 22.58 -0.58
C SER A 192 9.73 23.74 -0.68
N GLY A 193 11.01 23.41 -0.48
CA GLY A 193 12.12 24.22 -0.98
C GLY A 193 12.07 24.40 -2.50
N VAL A 194 12.86 25.35 -3.01
CA VAL A 194 12.97 25.59 -4.47
C VAL A 194 13.80 24.47 -5.12
N ILE A 195 13.22 23.81 -6.13
CA ILE A 195 13.86 22.84 -7.02
C ILE A 195 14.49 23.60 -8.18
N SER A 196 15.79 23.41 -8.45
CA SER A 196 16.44 24.06 -9.59
C SER A 196 15.91 23.55 -10.92
N THR A 197 15.87 24.42 -11.94
CA THR A 197 15.43 24.07 -13.31
C THR A 197 16.19 22.89 -13.91
N ASN A 198 17.49 22.76 -13.59
CA ASN A 198 18.32 21.66 -14.09
C ASN A 198 17.86 20.27 -13.62
N LEU A 199 17.17 20.17 -12.48
CA LEU A 199 16.69 18.88 -11.98
C LEU A 199 15.50 18.36 -12.79
N VAL A 200 14.74 19.26 -13.42
CA VAL A 200 13.63 18.92 -14.31
C VAL A 200 14.04 18.93 -15.79
N GLY A 201 15.33 18.89 -16.09
CA GLY A 201 15.86 18.86 -17.46
C GLY A 201 16.07 20.20 -18.14
N ILE A 202 15.60 21.31 -17.56
CA ILE A 202 15.68 22.62 -18.22
C ILE A 202 17.07 23.24 -18.04
N ASP A 203 17.82 23.31 -19.13
CA ASP A 203 19.14 23.96 -19.22
C ASP A 203 19.14 25.18 -20.15
N THR A 204 18.66 26.30 -19.59
CA THR A 204 18.62 27.58 -20.31
C THR A 204 19.99 28.09 -20.75
N ALA A 205 21.10 27.64 -20.13
CA ALA A 205 22.44 28.05 -20.52
C ALA A 205 22.87 27.37 -21.84
N ASN A 206 22.34 26.18 -22.11
CA ASN A 206 22.57 25.42 -23.33
C ASN A 206 21.46 25.61 -24.39
N GLY A 207 20.50 26.50 -24.12
CA GLY A 207 19.36 26.75 -25.01
C GLY A 207 18.32 25.64 -24.99
N ASP A 208 18.36 24.76 -23.98
CA ASP A 208 17.29 23.81 -23.71
C ASP A 208 16.25 24.46 -22.81
N TYR A 209 15.04 24.55 -23.33
CA TYR A 209 13.91 25.18 -22.67
C TYR A 209 12.77 24.20 -22.45
N ILE A 210 12.96 22.92 -22.75
CA ILE A 210 11.95 21.88 -22.57
C ILE A 210 12.37 21.07 -21.35
N SER A 211 11.41 20.71 -20.50
CA SER A 211 11.68 19.77 -19.42
C SER A 211 11.98 18.39 -19.97
N ASP A 212 12.68 17.59 -19.17
CA ASP A 212 12.66 16.15 -19.34
C ASP A 212 11.24 15.61 -19.17
N LEU A 213 11.01 14.34 -19.49
CA LEU A 213 9.81 13.61 -19.11
C LEU A 213 9.78 13.51 -17.57
N LEU A 214 8.79 14.16 -16.97
CA LEU A 214 8.59 14.15 -15.53
C LEU A 214 7.40 13.27 -15.16
N ARG A 215 7.46 12.64 -13.99
CA ARG A 215 6.31 11.97 -13.38
C ARG A 215 5.98 12.63 -12.05
N LEU A 216 4.74 13.04 -11.87
CA LEU A 216 4.19 13.55 -10.62
C LEU A 216 3.23 12.53 -10.04
N THR A 217 3.50 12.06 -8.83
CA THR A 217 2.60 11.15 -8.11
C THR A 217 2.01 11.83 -6.88
N LEU A 218 0.75 11.49 -6.60
CA LEU A 218 0.02 11.81 -5.38
C LEU A 218 -0.59 10.52 -4.85
N SER A 219 -0.07 10.02 -3.74
CA SER A 219 -0.61 8.87 -3.02
C SER A 219 -1.32 9.29 -1.74
N LEU A 220 -2.40 8.60 -1.42
CA LEU A 220 -3.19 8.76 -0.21
C LEU A 220 -3.30 7.38 0.45
N THR A 221 -2.80 7.24 1.68
CA THR A 221 -2.79 5.98 2.43
C THR A 221 -3.55 6.14 3.74
N ARG A 222 -4.49 5.24 4.01
CA ARG A 222 -5.23 5.18 5.26
C ARG A 222 -4.32 4.74 6.39
N GLY A 223 -4.33 5.50 7.47
CA GLY A 223 -3.69 5.18 8.73
C GLY A 223 -4.52 4.19 9.56
N ALA A 224 -4.15 4.06 10.84
CA ALA A 224 -4.77 3.06 11.73
C ALA A 224 -6.23 3.37 12.08
N ASN A 225 -6.66 4.63 11.94
CA ASN A 225 -8.03 5.07 12.20
C ASN A 225 -8.70 5.50 10.90
N ALA A 226 -10.02 5.38 10.82
CA ALA A 226 -10.79 5.74 9.62
C ALA A 226 -10.55 7.20 9.14
N ASN A 227 -10.14 8.09 10.04
CA ASN A 227 -9.95 9.52 9.78
C ASN A 227 -8.48 9.94 9.75
N ASP A 228 -7.55 9.00 9.90
CA ASP A 228 -6.11 9.31 9.86
C ASP A 228 -5.61 8.90 8.48
N TRP A 229 -5.20 9.85 7.66
CA TRP A 229 -4.66 9.57 6.34
C TRP A 229 -3.30 10.22 6.16
N THR A 230 -2.45 9.54 5.41
CA THR A 230 -1.14 10.04 4.99
C THR A 230 -1.18 10.35 3.52
N MET A 231 -0.96 11.61 3.17
CA MET A 231 -0.77 12.04 1.80
C MET A 231 0.71 12.12 1.51
N LYS A 232 1.16 11.50 0.44
CA LYS A 232 2.54 11.54 -0.02
C LYS A 232 2.58 11.89 -1.49
N ALA A 233 3.53 12.70 -1.90
CA ALA A 233 3.61 13.19 -3.25
C ALA A 233 5.05 13.33 -3.70
N SER A 234 5.33 12.89 -4.92
CA SER A 234 6.70 12.72 -5.42
C SER A 234 6.83 13.22 -6.85
N LEU A 235 8.00 13.79 -7.17
CA LEU A 235 8.35 14.22 -8.53
C LEU A 235 9.58 13.47 -9.00
N PHE A 236 9.48 12.82 -10.15
CA PHE A 236 10.56 12.06 -10.78
C PHE A 236 10.99 12.71 -12.08
N ASN A 237 12.27 12.55 -12.42
CA ASN A 237 12.80 12.85 -13.76
C ASN A 237 13.09 11.50 -14.44
N ILE A 238 12.20 11.09 -15.34
CA ILE A 238 12.24 9.78 -15.96
C ILE A 238 13.42 9.66 -16.93
N ASP A 239 13.74 10.72 -17.67
CA ASP A 239 14.84 10.73 -18.64
C ASP A 239 16.23 10.67 -17.98
N SER A 240 16.33 11.08 -16.70
CA SER A 240 17.58 10.97 -15.94
C SER A 240 18.02 9.52 -15.71
N GLY A 241 17.09 8.55 -15.85
CA GLY A 241 17.32 7.15 -15.50
C GLY A 241 17.53 6.90 -14.00
N ASN A 242 17.39 7.93 -13.16
CA ASN A 242 17.43 7.80 -11.71
C ASN A 242 16.04 7.37 -11.20
N PRO A 243 15.91 6.20 -10.54
CA PRO A 243 14.62 5.78 -9.99
C PRO A 243 14.20 6.60 -8.77
N ASP A 244 15.12 7.34 -8.14
CA ASP A 244 14.82 8.13 -6.95
C ASP A 244 14.07 9.42 -7.31
N PRO A 245 13.11 9.87 -6.49
CA PRO A 245 12.41 11.12 -6.72
C PRO A 245 13.37 12.32 -6.60
N ILE A 246 13.21 13.31 -7.48
CA ILE A 246 13.85 14.63 -7.37
C ILE A 246 13.44 15.29 -6.05
N LEU A 247 12.17 15.10 -5.70
CA LEU A 247 11.57 15.61 -4.49
C LEU A 247 10.45 14.68 -4.05
N GLU A 248 10.37 14.44 -2.76
CA GLU A 248 9.33 13.68 -2.11
C GLU A 248 8.86 14.44 -0.87
N GLN A 249 7.55 14.46 -0.66
CA GLN A 249 6.95 15.04 0.53
C GLN A 249 5.85 14.13 1.08
N GLU A 250 5.83 14.00 2.40
CA GLU A 250 4.79 13.30 3.14
C GLU A 250 4.09 14.25 4.13
N TRP A 251 2.77 14.10 4.26
CA TRP A 251 1.93 14.78 5.22
C TRP A 251 1.01 13.75 5.88
N THR A 252 1.28 13.45 7.15
CA THR A 252 0.48 12.57 8.00
C THR A 252 -0.64 13.33 8.73
N GLY A 253 -1.72 12.65 9.08
CA GLY A 253 -2.83 13.25 9.84
C GLY A 253 -3.69 14.18 9.00
N VAL A 254 -3.90 13.84 7.73
CA VAL A 254 -4.94 14.47 6.90
C VAL A 254 -6.28 13.97 7.44
N THR A 255 -7.14 14.88 7.94
CA THR A 255 -8.35 14.53 8.71
C THR A 255 -9.64 15.17 8.15
N HIS A 256 -9.72 15.42 6.85
CA HIS A 256 -10.84 16.14 6.28
C HIS A 256 -12.04 15.23 6.04
N SER A 257 -13.19 15.62 6.59
CA SER A 257 -14.29 14.68 6.78
C SER A 257 -14.92 14.22 5.47
N ASN A 258 -15.19 15.10 4.51
CA ASN A 258 -16.07 14.70 3.40
C ASN A 258 -15.33 13.98 2.26
N LEU A 259 -14.01 14.14 2.11
CA LEU A 259 -13.20 13.33 1.20
C LEU A 259 -13.16 11.86 1.66
N PHE A 260 -12.91 11.63 2.95
CA PHE A 260 -12.79 10.28 3.50
C PHE A 260 -14.13 9.62 3.80
N ASP A 261 -15.21 10.40 3.90
CA ASP A 261 -16.58 9.90 3.97
C ASP A 261 -17.18 9.61 2.57
N ALA A 262 -16.45 9.89 1.49
CA ALA A 262 -16.90 9.56 0.14
C ALA A 262 -16.96 8.04 -0.04
N ALA A 263 -18.04 7.54 -0.66
CA ALA A 263 -18.14 6.11 -0.99
C ALA A 263 -17.05 5.67 -1.99
N GLU A 264 -16.62 6.61 -2.83
CA GLU A 264 -15.73 6.39 -3.96
C GLU A 264 -14.73 7.55 -4.11
N LEU A 265 -13.48 7.21 -4.37
CA LEU A 265 -12.44 8.15 -4.77
C LEU A 265 -12.12 8.02 -6.26
N PHE A 266 -11.71 9.14 -6.85
CA PHE A 266 -11.36 9.25 -8.27
C PHE A 266 -9.99 9.88 -8.41
N GLY A 267 -9.16 9.35 -9.28
CA GLY A 267 -7.95 10.04 -9.73
C GLY A 267 -8.28 11.15 -10.72
N GLY A 268 -7.46 12.19 -10.73
CA GLY A 268 -7.47 13.14 -11.82
C GLY A 268 -6.21 13.98 -11.88
N PHE A 269 -6.24 14.89 -12.84
CA PHE A 269 -5.19 15.87 -13.00
C PHE A 269 -5.76 17.20 -13.47
N GLY A 270 -5.06 18.28 -13.15
CA GLY A 270 -5.52 19.60 -13.54
C GLY A 270 -4.40 20.60 -13.72
N ASN A 271 -4.73 21.65 -14.45
CA ASN A 271 -3.92 22.85 -14.45
C ASN A 271 -4.57 23.90 -13.54
N GLY A 272 -3.82 24.45 -12.60
CA GLY A 272 -4.30 25.59 -11.82
C GLY A 272 -4.48 26.84 -12.65
N GLN A 273 -3.81 26.93 -13.81
CA GLN A 273 -3.76 28.07 -14.71
C GLN A 273 -3.48 27.66 -16.17
N SER A 274 -3.89 28.52 -17.10
CA SER A 274 -3.46 28.44 -18.51
C SER A 274 -1.93 28.54 -18.66
N ASP A 275 -1.36 27.91 -19.70
CA ASP A 275 0.08 27.96 -20.02
C ASP A 275 0.60 29.40 -20.06
N ARG A 276 -0.15 30.29 -20.72
CA ARG A 276 0.16 31.73 -20.79
C ARG A 276 0.30 32.34 -19.40
N ASN A 277 -0.60 32.01 -18.49
CA ASN A 277 -0.53 32.50 -17.13
C ASN A 277 0.68 31.88 -16.44
N ALA A 278 0.85 30.55 -16.47
CA ALA A 278 1.96 29.82 -15.86
C ALA A 278 3.35 30.17 -16.45
N LYS A 279 3.39 30.95 -17.53
CA LYS A 279 4.59 31.28 -18.32
C LYS A 279 5.28 30.04 -18.88
N LEU A 280 4.45 29.11 -19.34
CA LEU A 280 4.84 27.86 -19.99
C LEU A 280 4.33 27.87 -21.43
N HIS A 281 4.79 26.89 -22.21
CA HIS A 281 4.27 26.54 -23.51
C HIS A 281 4.50 25.04 -23.75
N ASN A 282 3.82 24.46 -24.74
CA ASN A 282 4.00 23.05 -25.12
C ASN A 282 3.96 22.10 -23.92
N ARG A 283 3.01 22.30 -22.99
CA ARG A 283 2.75 21.29 -21.98
C ARG A 283 2.08 20.10 -22.65
N GLU A 284 2.66 18.93 -22.49
CA GLU A 284 2.19 17.66 -23.05
C GLU A 284 1.99 16.66 -21.91
N ILE A 285 0.88 15.94 -21.94
CA ILE A 285 0.59 14.84 -21.00
C ILE A 285 0.83 13.55 -21.76
N HIS A 286 1.75 12.72 -21.27
CA HIS A 286 2.16 11.47 -21.90
C HIS A 286 1.36 10.29 -21.35
N ALA A 287 1.15 10.27 -20.02
CA ALA A 287 0.41 9.21 -19.35
C ALA A 287 -0.35 9.74 -18.13
N PHE A 288 -1.44 9.08 -17.81
CA PHE A 288 -2.16 9.24 -16.55
C PHE A 288 -2.54 7.87 -16.01
N GLU A 289 -2.30 7.66 -14.74
CA GLU A 289 -2.61 6.42 -14.06
C GLU A 289 -3.31 6.75 -12.74
N TYR A 290 -4.39 6.03 -12.47
CA TYR A 290 -5.01 6.02 -11.15
C TYR A 290 -5.00 4.60 -10.64
N THR A 291 -4.45 4.43 -9.44
CA THR A 291 -4.41 3.13 -8.78
C THR A 291 -5.11 3.18 -7.43
N ALA A 292 -5.77 2.08 -7.10
CA ALA A 292 -6.26 1.85 -5.75
C ALA A 292 -5.82 0.45 -5.29
N ALA A 293 -5.31 0.37 -4.07
CA ALA A 293 -4.81 -0.85 -3.50
C ALA A 293 -5.27 -0.96 -2.04
N LYS A 294 -5.42 -2.19 -1.56
CA LYS A 294 -5.56 -2.41 -0.13
C LYS A 294 -4.16 -2.29 0.47
N ALA A 295 -4.00 -1.37 1.42
CA ALA A 295 -2.73 -1.21 2.10
C ALA A 295 -2.39 -2.53 2.82
N PRO A 296 -1.11 -2.91 2.87
CA PRO A 296 -0.70 -4.09 3.61
C PRO A 296 -1.09 -3.94 5.08
N LEU A 297 -1.95 -4.82 5.57
CA LEU A 297 -2.37 -4.83 6.97
C LEU A 297 -1.37 -5.66 7.79
N PRO A 298 -1.06 -5.25 9.03
CA PRO A 298 -0.30 -6.09 9.92
C PRO A 298 -1.15 -7.32 10.33
N PHE A 299 -0.66 -8.52 10.06
CA PHE A 299 -1.20 -9.76 10.61
C PHE A 299 -0.62 -10.05 11.98
N VAL A 300 0.66 -9.70 12.14
CA VAL A 300 1.33 -9.73 13.43
C VAL A 300 1.85 -8.32 13.70
N LEU A 301 1.55 -7.81 14.89
CA LEU A 301 2.19 -6.61 15.39
C LEU A 301 2.43 -6.73 16.88
N TRP A 302 3.68 -7.00 17.23
CA TRP A 302 4.17 -7.00 18.60
C TRP A 302 5.24 -5.91 18.75
N GLY A 303 5.23 -5.20 19.88
CA GLY A 303 6.11 -4.06 20.07
C GLY A 303 5.63 -2.77 19.41
N GLY A 304 6.57 -1.83 19.24
CA GLY A 304 6.39 -0.58 18.49
C GLY A 304 5.49 0.48 19.12
N ALA A 305 4.75 0.15 20.18
CA ALA A 305 4.10 1.14 21.05
C ALA A 305 5.10 1.68 22.07
N SER A 306 4.87 2.91 22.55
CA SER A 306 5.70 3.52 23.60
C SER A 306 5.48 2.91 24.99
N ASP A 307 4.48 2.05 25.16
CA ASP A 307 4.18 1.38 26.43
C ASP A 307 3.36 0.09 26.20
N ILE A 308 4.04 -1.06 26.24
CA ILE A 308 3.50 -2.43 26.24
C ILE A 308 3.15 -2.86 27.69
N VAL A 309 3.87 -2.33 28.68
CA VAL A 309 3.76 -2.71 30.09
C VAL A 309 3.31 -1.50 30.91
N ASP A 310 1.99 -1.34 31.07
CA ASP A 310 1.43 -0.19 31.78
C ASP A 310 1.69 -0.28 33.29
N GLY A 311 2.40 0.72 33.78
CA GLY A 311 2.42 1.10 35.18
C GLY A 311 3.81 1.26 35.74
N SER A 312 3.97 2.29 36.58
CA SER A 312 5.14 2.50 37.43
C SER A 312 5.28 1.34 38.43
N ILE A 313 5.84 0.20 38.02
CA ILE A 313 6.06 -0.90 38.94
C ILE A 313 7.29 -0.54 39.77
N SER A 314 7.05 -0.09 41.00
CA SER A 314 8.07 0.47 41.90
C SER A 314 9.37 -0.35 41.91
N ASN A 315 10.50 0.35 41.83
CA ASN A 315 11.91 -0.08 41.71
C ASN A 315 12.43 -1.32 42.50
N ASP A 316 11.63 -2.00 43.32
CA ASP A 316 12.04 -3.17 44.10
C ASP A 316 11.67 -4.50 43.42
N SER A 317 12.44 -4.86 42.38
CA SER A 317 12.43 -6.19 41.70
C SER A 317 11.23 -6.68 40.85
N PRO A 318 10.31 -5.86 40.29
CA PRO A 318 9.17 -6.37 39.51
C PRO A 318 9.30 -6.25 37.97
N TRP A 319 10.43 -5.79 37.43
CA TRP A 319 10.69 -5.57 35.99
C TRP A 319 10.78 -6.86 35.14
N LYS A 320 10.30 -7.98 35.67
CA LYS A 320 10.55 -9.32 35.17
C LYS A 320 9.24 -10.10 35.17
N PHE A 321 8.55 -10.14 34.04
CA PHE A 321 7.53 -11.18 33.82
C PHE A 321 8.24 -12.48 33.48
N GLN A 322 8.56 -13.25 34.51
CA GLN A 322 9.17 -14.56 34.32
C GLN A 322 8.11 -15.54 33.82
N PHE A 323 8.45 -16.21 32.73
CA PHE A 323 7.73 -17.34 32.18
C PHE A 323 7.67 -18.53 33.16
N ASP A 324 6.49 -18.81 33.72
CA ASP A 324 6.30 -19.94 34.63
C ASP A 324 6.44 -21.28 33.88
N GLY A 325 7.29 -22.18 34.40
CA GLY A 325 7.30 -23.61 34.03
C GLY A 325 7.98 -24.01 32.72
N MET A 326 8.63 -23.09 31.99
CA MET A 326 9.12 -23.39 30.65
C MET A 326 10.51 -24.06 30.67
N ASN A 327 10.58 -25.38 30.61
CA ASN A 327 11.74 -26.10 30.04
C ASN A 327 11.45 -26.50 28.59
N ALA A 328 10.79 -25.60 27.83
CA ALA A 328 10.44 -25.84 26.44
C ALA A 328 11.69 -25.73 25.57
N ASN A 329 12.35 -26.87 25.37
CA ASN A 329 13.34 -27.06 24.32
C ASN A 329 12.72 -27.72 23.08
N THR A 330 11.42 -27.92 23.08
CA THR A 330 10.67 -28.45 21.94
C THR A 330 9.52 -27.50 21.68
N TYR A 331 9.43 -27.00 20.46
CA TYR A 331 8.33 -26.18 20.00
C TYR A 331 7.09 -27.06 19.89
N VAL A 332 5.99 -26.56 20.45
CA VAL A 332 4.68 -27.22 20.41
C VAL A 332 3.68 -26.16 19.97
N ALA A 333 3.09 -26.35 18.79
CA ALA A 333 2.09 -25.42 18.24
C ALA A 333 0.91 -25.24 19.21
N GLY A 334 0.37 -24.03 19.26
CA GLY A 334 -0.75 -23.63 20.12
C GLY A 334 -0.37 -23.30 21.56
N GLN A 335 0.92 -23.31 21.92
CA GLN A 335 1.36 -22.91 23.25
C GLN A 335 1.55 -21.40 23.35
N ASP A 336 0.83 -20.78 24.28
CA ASP A 336 1.02 -19.37 24.62
C ASP A 336 2.04 -19.25 25.77
N HIS A 337 3.13 -18.56 25.49
CA HIS A 337 4.21 -18.29 26.42
C HIS A 337 4.29 -16.80 26.78
N SER A 338 3.32 -15.97 26.36
CA SER A 338 3.28 -14.56 26.75
C SER A 338 2.95 -14.37 28.23
N PRO A 339 3.35 -13.23 28.84
CA PRO A 339 2.93 -12.88 30.19
C PRO A 339 1.39 -12.83 30.30
N THR A 340 0.86 -13.36 31.40
CA THR A 340 -0.59 -13.39 31.68
C THR A 340 -1.06 -12.26 32.59
N ASN A 341 -0.15 -11.40 33.05
CA ASN A 341 -0.45 -10.28 33.94
C ASN A 341 -1.29 -9.21 33.22
N SER A 342 -2.24 -8.59 33.93
CA SER A 342 -3.07 -7.49 33.43
C SER A 342 -2.29 -6.25 32.96
N ASN A 343 -1.07 -6.05 33.47
CA ASN A 343 -0.21 -4.94 33.07
C ASN A 343 0.49 -5.20 31.73
N TYR A 344 0.54 -6.44 31.27
CA TYR A 344 1.11 -6.78 29.96
C TYR A 344 0.04 -6.61 28.88
N TYR A 345 0.28 -5.67 27.96
CA TYR A 345 -0.65 -5.28 26.90
C TYR A 345 -2.06 -4.97 27.44
N PRO A 346 -2.23 -3.88 28.22
CA PRO A 346 -3.56 -3.49 28.70
C PRO A 346 -4.51 -3.12 27.55
N ASN A 347 -3.97 -2.57 26.45
CA ASN A 347 -4.69 -2.35 25.20
C ASN A 347 -4.15 -3.29 24.10
N ARG A 348 -4.95 -4.30 23.74
CA ARG A 348 -4.62 -5.30 22.73
C ARG A 348 -5.13 -4.96 21.33
N THR A 349 -5.87 -3.85 21.18
CA THR A 349 -6.53 -3.49 19.92
C THR A 349 -5.48 -3.26 18.82
N GLY A 350 -5.56 -4.03 17.74
CA GLY A 350 -4.59 -3.97 16.63
C GLY A 350 -3.18 -4.40 17.02
N ARG A 351 -3.03 -5.32 18.00
CA ARG A 351 -1.76 -5.89 18.45
C ARG A 351 -1.84 -7.41 18.66
N SER A 352 -0.72 -8.09 18.56
CA SER A 352 -0.57 -9.55 18.72
C SER A 352 0.23 -9.88 19.98
N PRO A 353 -0.37 -9.74 21.19
CA PRO A 353 0.37 -9.87 22.44
C PRO A 353 0.82 -11.31 22.75
N ASN A 354 0.18 -12.31 22.14
CA ASN A 354 0.41 -13.71 22.44
C ASN A 354 1.48 -14.30 21.51
N PHE A 355 2.51 -14.91 22.08
CA PHE A 355 3.58 -15.55 21.34
C PHE A 355 3.97 -16.88 22.00
N ASN A 356 4.41 -17.81 21.16
CA ASN A 356 5.04 -19.07 21.50
C ASN A 356 6.57 -18.89 21.51
N PHE A 357 7.25 -19.61 22.38
CA PHE A 357 8.66 -19.44 22.64
C PHE A 357 9.32 -20.80 22.92
N THR A 358 10.52 -21.00 22.40
CA THR A 358 11.32 -22.21 22.66
C THR A 358 12.80 -21.86 22.61
N LEU A 359 13.63 -22.46 23.47
CA LEU A 359 15.08 -22.25 23.43
C LEU A 359 15.87 -23.53 23.66
N ASN A 360 17.13 -23.54 23.24
CA ASN A 360 17.98 -24.73 23.30
C ASN A 360 18.53 -25.07 24.68
N HIS A 361 18.18 -24.30 25.72
CA HIS A 361 18.61 -24.52 27.10
C HIS A 361 17.40 -24.59 28.04
N THR A 362 17.56 -25.32 29.14
CA THR A 362 16.51 -25.38 30.18
C THR A 362 16.51 -24.13 31.05
N TRP A 363 17.59 -23.36 31.08
CA TRP A 363 17.75 -22.20 31.97
C TRP A 363 18.13 -20.96 31.18
N GLY A 364 17.58 -19.82 31.57
CA GLY A 364 17.77 -18.52 30.92
C GLY A 364 16.74 -17.52 31.42
N ASP A 365 17.08 -16.25 31.41
CA ASP A 365 16.14 -15.16 31.62
C ASP A 365 15.30 -15.04 30.34
N ARG A 366 13.98 -15.00 30.52
CA ARG A 366 13.00 -14.94 29.46
C ARG A 366 11.88 -14.03 29.94
N LEU A 367 11.95 -12.78 29.52
CA LEU A 367 11.27 -11.70 30.19
C LEU A 367 10.70 -10.77 29.14
N VAL A 368 9.51 -10.23 29.40
CA VAL A 368 9.14 -8.94 28.81
C VAL A 368 9.57 -7.87 29.81
N ARG A 369 10.36 -6.92 29.37
CA ARG A 369 10.87 -5.81 30.18
C ARG A 369 10.33 -4.48 29.69
N ASP A 370 10.00 -3.65 30.67
CA ASP A 370 9.87 -2.20 30.57
C ASP A 370 11.25 -1.58 30.83
N PHE A 371 11.73 -0.73 29.93
CA PHE A 371 13.02 -0.03 30.05
C PHE A 371 12.89 1.41 30.58
N ASN A 372 12.08 1.66 31.60
CA ASN A 372 12.05 2.97 32.25
C ASN A 372 13.14 3.20 33.34
N GLN A 373 14.24 2.43 33.35
CA GLN A 373 15.06 2.33 34.56
C GLN A 373 15.90 3.60 34.90
N TRP A 374 16.06 4.58 33.99
CA TRP A 374 17.05 5.66 34.17
C TRP A 374 16.66 7.06 33.67
N ASN A 375 15.38 7.43 33.66
CA ASN A 375 14.92 8.73 33.12
C ASN A 375 15.40 8.98 31.67
N TYR A 376 15.64 7.92 30.89
CA TYR A 376 15.79 8.11 29.46
C TYR A 376 14.44 8.56 28.92
N ALA A 377 14.46 9.56 28.04
CA ALA A 377 13.24 10.09 27.43
C ALA A 377 12.54 9.05 26.54
N ASP A 378 13.26 8.00 26.15
CA ASP A 378 12.79 6.93 25.30
C ASP A 378 12.39 5.74 26.17
N ASP A 379 11.11 5.68 26.53
CA ASP A 379 10.53 4.48 27.12
C ASP A 379 10.35 3.42 26.04
N TYR A 380 10.84 2.20 26.29
CA TYR A 380 10.67 1.10 25.36
C TYR A 380 10.63 -0.26 26.03
N ASP A 381 9.72 -1.09 25.55
CA ASP A 381 9.60 -2.46 25.98
C ASP A 381 10.27 -3.44 25.02
N TYR A 382 10.73 -4.57 25.55
CA TYR A 382 11.29 -5.64 24.74
C TYR A 382 11.13 -7.02 25.38
N ILE A 383 11.18 -8.06 24.56
CA ILE A 383 11.39 -9.43 24.99
C ILE A 383 12.89 -9.64 25.14
N GLU A 384 13.34 -9.90 26.35
CA GLU A 384 14.70 -10.36 26.64
C GLU A 384 14.75 -11.87 26.65
N ILE A 385 15.71 -12.41 25.89
CA ILE A 385 16.09 -13.82 25.96
C ILE A 385 17.59 -13.87 26.22
N SER A 386 17.99 -14.14 27.45
CA SER A 386 19.39 -14.12 27.86
C SER A 386 19.77 -15.31 28.74
N HIS A 387 21.06 -15.62 28.80
CA HIS A 387 21.58 -16.60 29.75
C HIS A 387 22.31 -15.91 30.92
N GLY A 388 21.78 -16.06 32.14
CA GLY A 388 22.36 -15.49 33.37
C GLY A 388 23.46 -16.33 34.04
N GLY A 389 23.88 -17.46 33.45
CA GLY A 389 24.77 -18.42 34.10
C GLY A 389 26.27 -18.16 33.88
N VAL A 390 27.07 -18.39 34.93
CA VAL A 390 28.54 -18.34 34.93
C VAL A 390 29.21 -19.62 34.43
N ASP A 391 28.42 -20.61 34.02
CA ASP A 391 28.92 -21.94 33.69
C ASP A 391 29.39 -22.01 32.22
N ALA A 392 30.71 -22.03 32.05
CA ALA A 392 31.40 -22.07 30.76
C ALA A 392 31.04 -23.29 29.90
N SER A 393 30.43 -24.35 30.47
CA SER A 393 29.98 -25.52 29.71
C SER A 393 28.76 -25.25 28.82
N PHE A 394 28.08 -24.12 29.00
CA PHE A 394 26.87 -23.74 28.26
C PHE A 394 27.09 -22.60 27.24
N ALA A 395 28.25 -21.96 27.29
CA ALA A 395 28.54 -20.70 26.62
C ALA A 395 28.98 -20.85 25.15
N THR A 396 28.40 -21.77 24.37
CA THR A 396 28.82 -21.92 22.95
C THR A 396 27.75 -21.56 21.93
N ASN A 397 26.46 -21.74 22.22
CA ASN A 397 25.41 -21.39 21.25
C ASN A 397 24.06 -21.15 21.95
N LEU A 398 23.59 -19.90 21.96
CA LEU A 398 22.21 -19.57 22.33
C LEU A 398 21.35 -19.66 21.07
N GLN A 399 20.33 -20.51 21.09
CA GLN A 399 19.34 -20.60 20.02
C GLN A 399 17.94 -20.49 20.59
N TYR A 400 17.08 -19.72 19.94
CA TYR A 400 15.69 -19.64 20.30
C TYR A 400 14.79 -19.44 19.09
N MET A 401 13.51 -19.79 19.27
CA MET A 401 12.40 -19.45 18.39
C MET A 401 11.42 -18.59 19.17
N LEU A 402 10.91 -17.56 18.50
CA LEU A 402 9.84 -16.70 18.98
C LEU A 402 8.81 -16.60 17.87
N VAL A 403 7.59 -17.06 18.12
CA VAL A 403 6.58 -17.34 17.10
C VAL A 403 5.24 -16.77 17.52
N TRP A 404 4.52 -16.14 16.60
CA TRP A 404 3.14 -15.71 16.76
C TRP A 404 2.25 -16.63 15.96
N GLU A 405 1.20 -17.13 16.62
CA GLU A 405 0.18 -18.05 16.05
C GLU A 405 -1.22 -17.43 16.12
N SER A 406 -1.35 -16.25 16.75
CA SER A 406 -2.59 -15.50 16.89
C SER A 406 -2.48 -14.20 16.10
N PHE A 407 -3.04 -14.20 14.90
CA PHE A 407 -2.99 -13.06 13.99
C PHE A 407 -4.14 -12.09 14.20
N LEU A 408 -3.93 -10.85 13.76
CA LEU A 408 -4.93 -9.78 13.73
C LEU A 408 -6.01 -10.02 12.67
N ALA A 409 -5.64 -10.73 11.61
CA ALA A 409 -6.51 -11.17 10.54
C ALA A 409 -5.86 -12.36 9.82
N ASP A 410 -6.68 -13.15 9.13
CA ASP A 410 -6.18 -14.30 8.35
C ASP A 410 -5.44 -13.79 7.09
N PRO A 411 -4.15 -14.12 6.94
CA PRO A 411 -3.34 -13.64 5.84
C PRO A 411 -3.65 -14.43 4.56
N SER A 412 -4.16 -13.77 3.53
CA SER A 412 -4.21 -14.38 2.20
C SER A 412 -2.83 -14.39 1.53
N ARG A 413 -1.97 -13.43 1.87
CA ARG A 413 -0.60 -13.33 1.38
C ARG A 413 0.22 -12.46 2.33
N VAL A 414 1.43 -12.88 2.64
CA VAL A 414 2.42 -12.08 3.38
C VAL A 414 3.33 -11.38 2.38
N GLU A 415 3.57 -10.10 2.63
CA GLU A 415 4.44 -9.27 1.80
C GLU A 415 5.73 -8.93 2.52
N THR A 416 5.69 -8.56 3.80
CA THR A 416 6.89 -8.18 4.55
C THR A 416 6.98 -8.85 5.91
N PHE A 417 8.23 -9.12 6.31
CA PHE A 417 8.58 -9.43 7.69
C PHE A 417 9.54 -8.37 8.19
N GLU A 418 9.30 -7.88 9.41
CA GLU A 418 10.13 -6.86 10.04
C GLU A 418 10.36 -7.20 11.51
N VAL A 419 11.58 -7.00 12.00
CA VAL A 419 11.93 -7.18 13.40
C VAL A 419 12.95 -6.14 13.82
N GLN A 420 12.82 -5.63 15.04
CA GLN A 420 13.84 -4.79 15.68
C GLN A 420 14.52 -5.57 16.79
N LEU A 421 15.82 -5.79 16.63
CA LEU A 421 16.63 -6.64 17.48
C LEU A 421 17.81 -5.91 18.08
N GLN A 422 18.24 -6.38 19.24
CA GLN A 422 19.51 -6.01 19.84
C GLN A 422 20.23 -7.28 20.29
N SER A 423 21.54 -7.33 20.04
CA SER A 423 22.40 -8.41 20.53
C SER A 423 23.32 -7.86 21.61
N ASP A 424 23.08 -8.21 22.88
CA ASP A 424 23.86 -7.72 24.02
C ASP A 424 25.35 -7.98 23.86
N SER A 425 26.21 -6.95 23.84
CA SER A 425 27.66 -7.14 23.74
C SER A 425 28.40 -6.64 25.00
N TYR A 426 28.16 -7.27 26.15
CA TYR A 426 29.00 -7.01 27.32
C TYR A 426 30.46 -7.54 27.18
N ALA A 427 30.85 -8.01 25.99
CA ALA A 427 31.86 -9.03 25.82
C ALA A 427 32.74 -8.81 24.56
N VAL A 428 33.74 -7.92 24.61
CA VAL A 428 34.71 -7.61 23.53
C VAL A 428 35.23 -8.86 22.79
N GLY A 429 34.80 -9.09 21.55
CA GLY A 429 35.16 -10.26 20.71
C GLY A 429 34.03 -11.29 20.57
N VAL A 430 32.84 -10.85 20.16
CA VAL A 430 31.68 -11.71 19.88
C VAL A 430 31.79 -12.24 18.46
N GLU A 431 31.49 -13.53 18.29
CA GLU A 431 31.40 -14.20 16.99
C GLU A 431 29.93 -14.15 16.55
N ALA A 432 29.70 -13.83 15.28
CA ALA A 432 28.42 -13.54 14.62
C ALA A 432 27.12 -13.99 15.34
N SER A 433 26.18 -13.05 15.48
CA SER A 433 24.77 -13.35 15.75
C SER A 433 24.01 -13.45 14.41
N GLU A 434 23.15 -14.44 14.29
CA GLU A 434 22.36 -14.73 13.10
C GLU A 434 20.87 -14.77 13.44
N MET A 435 20.04 -14.25 12.53
CA MET A 435 18.59 -14.30 12.61
C MET A 435 17.99 -14.77 11.30
N ARG A 436 16.88 -15.47 11.37
CA ARG A 436 16.03 -15.82 10.24
C ARG A 436 14.58 -15.51 10.57
N PHE A 437 13.84 -15.01 9.59
CA PHE A 437 12.39 -15.04 9.66
C PHE A 437 11.92 -16.46 9.38
N ILE A 438 10.88 -16.89 10.08
CA ILE A 438 10.28 -18.22 9.94
C ILE A 438 8.77 -18.10 9.83
N PHE A 439 8.14 -19.04 9.11
CA PHE A 439 6.70 -19.18 9.10
C PHE A 439 6.28 -20.64 8.91
N GLU A 440 5.04 -20.93 9.26
CA GLU A 440 4.32 -22.18 8.99
C GLU A 440 3.20 -21.89 7.99
N ASP A 441 3.08 -22.69 6.93
CA ASP A 441 1.98 -22.58 5.97
C ASP A 441 0.71 -23.33 6.43
N SER A 442 -0.37 -23.24 5.66
CA SER A 442 -1.64 -23.93 5.95
C SER A 442 -1.54 -25.47 5.92
N ASN A 443 -0.46 -26.03 5.37
CA ASN A 443 -0.18 -27.47 5.36
C ASN A 443 0.60 -27.93 6.61
N GLY A 444 1.07 -27.01 7.44
CA GLY A 444 1.96 -27.29 8.57
C GLY A 444 3.44 -27.43 8.19
N ASP A 445 3.80 -27.05 6.96
CA ASP A 445 5.19 -27.02 6.50
C ASP A 445 5.85 -25.71 6.96
N TRP A 446 7.09 -25.83 7.44
CA TRP A 446 7.84 -24.71 8.01
C TRP A 446 8.94 -24.24 7.07
N PHE A 447 9.13 -22.93 7.01
CA PHE A 447 10.14 -22.29 6.18
C PHE A 447 10.94 -21.25 6.94
N ALA A 448 12.18 -21.02 6.51
CA ALA A 448 13.07 -20.00 7.06
C ALA A 448 13.76 -19.21 5.93
N THR A 449 13.97 -17.91 6.15
CA THR A 449 14.78 -17.11 5.22
C THR A 449 16.26 -17.46 5.29
N ALA A 450 17.04 -16.99 4.32
CA ALA A 450 18.50 -16.92 4.44
C ALA A 450 18.93 -16.16 5.70
N SER A 451 20.08 -16.55 6.27
CA SER A 451 20.61 -15.95 7.51
C SER A 451 20.87 -14.45 7.34
N GLN A 452 20.36 -13.67 8.28
CA GLN A 452 20.58 -12.24 8.42
C GLN A 452 21.56 -11.99 9.57
N ALA A 453 22.63 -11.25 9.31
CA ALA A 453 23.56 -10.86 10.36
C ALA A 453 22.89 -9.86 11.31
N VAL A 454 22.93 -10.13 12.61
CA VAL A 454 22.50 -9.16 13.63
C VAL A 454 23.76 -8.43 14.11
N PRO A 455 23.91 -7.12 13.82
CA PRO A 455 25.05 -6.36 14.29
C PRO A 455 25.17 -6.46 15.81
N THR A 456 26.38 -6.70 16.29
CA THR A 456 26.66 -6.61 17.71
C THR A 456 26.67 -5.14 18.10
N SER A 457 25.69 -4.70 18.88
CA SER A 457 25.62 -3.32 19.38
C SER A 457 26.79 -3.06 20.31
N THR A 458 27.45 -1.91 20.18
CA THR A 458 28.49 -1.52 21.16
C THR A 458 27.90 -0.78 22.35
N GLY A 459 26.67 -0.27 22.22
CA GLY A 459 25.88 0.33 23.29
C GLY A 459 24.62 -0.48 23.63
N SER A 460 24.06 -0.19 24.80
CA SER A 460 22.76 -0.71 25.25
C SER A 460 21.57 -0.14 24.47
N ASP A 461 21.79 0.82 23.56
CA ASP A 461 20.71 1.51 22.84
C ASP A 461 20.75 1.30 21.32
N ASP A 462 21.74 0.53 20.78
CA ASP A 462 21.81 0.29 19.34
C ASP A 462 20.86 -0.85 18.92
N TRP A 463 19.63 -0.49 18.59
CA TRP A 463 18.65 -1.39 17.99
C TRP A 463 18.86 -1.49 16.47
N THR A 464 18.78 -2.70 15.91
CA THR A 464 18.84 -2.93 14.47
C THR A 464 17.47 -3.37 13.96
N THR A 465 16.91 -2.63 13.03
CA THR A 465 15.75 -3.07 12.25
C THR A 465 16.23 -3.93 11.09
N ILE A 466 15.66 -5.12 10.97
CA ILE A 466 15.84 -6.02 9.84
C ILE A 466 14.46 -6.20 9.21
N ALA A 467 14.34 -5.89 7.94
CA ALA A 467 13.11 -6.01 7.16
C ALA A 467 13.41 -6.79 5.88
N VAL A 468 12.48 -7.64 5.45
CA VAL A 468 12.57 -8.35 4.17
C VAL A 468 11.22 -8.40 3.47
N GLU A 469 11.24 -8.29 2.15
CA GLU A 469 10.11 -8.62 1.29
C GLU A 469 10.05 -10.14 1.10
N ALA A 470 8.90 -10.75 1.33
CA ALA A 470 8.69 -12.20 1.30
C ALA A 470 9.07 -12.82 -0.07
N ASP A 471 8.81 -12.10 -1.17
CA ASP A 471 9.11 -12.54 -2.54
C ASP A 471 10.55 -12.24 -2.98
N ALA A 472 11.30 -11.41 -2.24
CA ALA A 472 12.67 -11.03 -2.60
C ALA A 472 13.74 -11.86 -1.88
N VAL A 473 13.35 -12.77 -0.98
CA VAL A 473 14.26 -13.58 -0.18
C VAL A 473 14.29 -15.04 -0.61
N GLN A 474 15.46 -15.66 -0.44
CA GLN A 474 15.58 -17.11 -0.58
C GLN A 474 15.04 -17.80 0.68
N TRP A 475 14.08 -18.69 0.47
CA TRP A 475 13.53 -19.56 1.50
C TRP A 475 14.23 -20.92 1.55
N TYR A 476 14.14 -21.56 2.71
CA TYR A 476 14.64 -22.88 3.02
C TYR A 476 13.57 -23.64 3.80
N GLU A 477 13.47 -24.95 3.62
CA GLU A 477 12.74 -25.83 4.54
C GLU A 477 13.26 -25.60 5.97
N PHE A 478 12.36 -25.66 6.95
CA PHE A 478 12.71 -25.47 8.35
C PHE A 478 12.07 -26.57 9.19
N THR A 479 12.82 -27.13 10.13
CA THR A 479 12.26 -27.97 11.19
C THR A 479 12.30 -27.17 12.47
N PRO A 480 11.12 -26.87 13.08
CA PRO A 480 11.03 -26.22 14.38
C PRO A 480 11.88 -26.91 15.44
N MET A 481 12.17 -26.19 16.51
CA MET A 481 13.08 -26.67 17.54
C MET A 481 12.53 -27.94 18.20
N VAL A 482 13.30 -29.03 18.17
CA VAL A 482 13.01 -30.30 18.86
C VAL A 482 14.22 -30.68 19.71
N ALA A 483 14.00 -30.93 21.00
CA ALA A 483 15.06 -31.24 21.96
C ALA A 483 16.24 -30.24 21.96
N GLY A 484 15.95 -28.97 21.70
CA GLY A 484 16.88 -27.85 21.71
C GLY A 484 17.60 -27.59 20.40
N ALA A 485 17.20 -28.23 19.30
CA ALA A 485 17.80 -27.97 17.99
C ALA A 485 16.72 -27.68 16.95
N ALA A 486 16.88 -26.59 16.20
CA ALA A 486 16.14 -26.36 14.97
C ALA A 486 17.04 -26.68 13.77
N VAL A 487 16.46 -27.04 12.63
CA VAL A 487 17.21 -27.42 11.42
C VAL A 487 16.77 -26.58 10.25
N VAL A 488 17.71 -25.97 9.54
CA VAL A 488 17.47 -25.34 8.24
C VAL A 488 17.83 -26.37 7.17
N GLY A 489 16.85 -26.73 6.35
CA GLY A 489 16.91 -27.75 5.32
C GLY A 489 17.37 -27.23 3.96
N ALA A 490 16.83 -27.83 2.90
CA ALA A 490 17.16 -27.44 1.52
C ALA A 490 16.52 -26.10 1.14
N ALA A 491 17.04 -25.45 0.10
CA ALA A 491 16.40 -24.28 -0.49
C ALA A 491 15.00 -24.63 -0.99
N ALA A 492 14.04 -23.75 -0.74
CA ALA A 492 12.63 -23.90 -1.10
C ALA A 492 12.13 -22.63 -1.80
N SER A 493 10.96 -22.73 -2.42
CA SER A 493 10.24 -21.61 -3.02
C SER A 493 8.76 -21.70 -2.60
N PRO A 494 8.47 -21.56 -1.28
CA PRO A 494 7.11 -21.57 -0.81
C PRO A 494 6.38 -20.33 -1.33
N GLU A 495 5.07 -20.46 -1.52
CA GLU A 495 4.19 -19.32 -1.66
C GLU A 495 3.85 -18.85 -0.24
N VAL A 496 4.20 -17.61 0.13
CA VAL A 496 4.00 -17.12 1.50
C VAL A 496 2.57 -16.64 1.70
N LYS A 497 1.62 -17.58 1.61
CA LYS A 497 0.18 -17.37 1.76
C LYS A 497 -0.40 -18.27 2.85
N GLU A 498 -1.57 -17.89 3.37
CA GLU A 498 -2.35 -18.69 4.33
C GLU A 498 -1.51 -19.22 5.49
N ILE A 499 -0.55 -18.42 5.95
CA ILE A 499 0.35 -18.84 7.02
C ILE A 499 -0.45 -19.06 8.31
N THR A 500 -0.03 -20.01 9.13
CA THR A 500 -0.63 -20.32 10.46
C THR A 500 0.23 -19.81 11.61
N ALA A 501 1.53 -19.60 11.35
CA ALA A 501 2.47 -19.07 12.32
C ALA A 501 3.56 -18.23 11.63
N ALA A 502 4.08 -17.21 12.31
CA ALA A 502 5.21 -16.43 11.85
C ALA A 502 6.10 -15.98 13.01
N GLY A 503 7.40 -15.86 12.78
CA GLY A 503 8.30 -15.51 13.87
C GLY A 503 9.74 -15.32 13.44
N ILE A 504 10.63 -15.46 14.42
CA ILE A 504 12.07 -15.46 14.22
C ILE A 504 12.71 -16.72 14.82
N TRP A 505 13.75 -17.19 14.15
CA TRP A 505 14.77 -18.05 14.74
C TRP A 505 16.06 -17.24 14.89
N TYR A 506 16.64 -17.28 16.08
CA TYR A 506 17.87 -16.57 16.40
C TYR A 506 18.93 -17.55 16.90
N SER A 507 20.16 -17.37 16.45
CA SER A 507 21.31 -18.15 16.87
C SER A 507 22.49 -17.23 17.16
N ARG A 508 23.15 -17.46 18.28
CA ARG A 508 24.30 -16.68 18.68
C ARG A 508 25.38 -17.57 19.26
N ILE A 509 26.54 -17.52 18.62
CA ILE A 509 27.72 -18.23 19.10
C ILE A 509 28.44 -17.33 20.10
N VAL A 510 28.70 -17.88 21.29
CA VAL A 510 29.40 -17.16 22.36
C VAL A 510 30.75 -17.82 22.56
N SER A 511 31.75 -17.02 22.90
CA SER A 511 33.02 -17.58 23.36
C SER A 511 32.84 -18.12 24.79
N PRO A 512 33.33 -19.34 25.12
CA PRO A 512 33.13 -19.98 26.43
C PRO A 512 33.57 -19.17 27.66
N ALA A 513 34.38 -18.12 27.47
CA ALA A 513 34.99 -17.34 28.55
C ALA A 513 34.18 -16.11 28.98
N LYS A 514 32.94 -15.93 28.51
CA LYS A 514 32.21 -14.65 28.66
C LYS A 514 30.81 -14.79 29.23
N TYR A 515 30.44 -13.77 30.02
CA TYR A 515 29.15 -13.63 30.66
C TYR A 515 28.14 -13.00 29.68
N GLY A 516 26.93 -13.57 29.64
CA GLY A 516 25.75 -12.99 29.00
C GLY A 516 25.78 -12.94 27.47
N ALA A 517 25.18 -13.95 26.82
CA ALA A 517 24.51 -13.73 25.55
C ALA A 517 23.03 -13.53 25.81
N GLY A 518 22.55 -12.42 25.26
CA GLY A 518 21.14 -12.10 25.11
C GLY A 518 20.84 -11.75 23.65
N GLY A 519 19.61 -12.03 23.26
CA GLY A 519 18.94 -11.39 22.13
C GLY A 519 17.71 -10.68 22.66
N HIS A 520 17.52 -9.42 22.28
CA HIS A 520 16.34 -8.65 22.65
C HIS A 520 15.50 -8.37 21.41
N VAL A 521 14.18 -8.50 21.53
CA VAL A 521 13.21 -8.19 20.48
C VAL A 521 12.35 -7.03 20.97
N ARG A 522 12.48 -5.86 20.36
CA ARG A 522 11.65 -4.68 20.68
C ARG A 522 10.40 -4.59 19.83
N PHE A 523 10.46 -5.19 18.65
CA PHE A 523 9.39 -5.10 17.67
C PHE A 523 9.43 -6.31 16.74
N PHE A 524 8.26 -6.82 16.40
CA PHE A 524 8.07 -7.81 15.35
C PHE A 524 6.77 -7.51 14.61
N LYS A 525 6.84 -7.48 13.29
CA LYS A 525 5.71 -7.17 12.43
C LYS A 525 5.73 -8.05 11.19
N VAL A 526 4.55 -8.52 10.82
CA VAL A 526 4.31 -9.21 9.56
C VAL A 526 3.16 -8.49 8.88
N THR A 527 3.37 -8.01 7.66
CA THR A 527 2.32 -7.36 6.87
C THR A 527 1.98 -8.17 5.63
N GLY A 528 0.76 -8.00 5.16
CA GLY A 528 0.39 -8.39 3.82
C GLY A 528 -1.09 -8.13 3.58
N ARG A 529 -1.71 -8.92 2.70
CA ARG A 529 -3.09 -8.68 2.26
C ARG A 529 -4.08 -9.66 2.90
N THR A 530 -5.20 -9.13 3.34
CA THR A 530 -6.42 -9.93 3.57
C THR A 530 -7.24 -9.91 2.29
N GLY A 531 -7.27 -11.04 1.58
CA GLY A 531 -7.95 -11.21 0.31
C GLY A 531 -9.18 -12.08 0.48
N SER A 532 -10.25 -11.75 -0.24
CA SER A 532 -11.30 -12.74 -0.51
C SER A 532 -10.71 -13.88 -1.35
N PRO A 533 -11.30 -15.08 -1.36
CA PRO A 533 -10.88 -16.17 -2.26
C PRO A 533 -10.75 -15.73 -3.74
N TYR A 534 -11.63 -14.84 -4.21
CA TYR A 534 -11.49 -14.19 -5.52
C TYR A 534 -10.18 -13.41 -5.66
N GLN A 535 -9.79 -12.64 -4.64
CA GLN A 535 -8.56 -11.83 -4.68
C GLN A 535 -7.33 -12.74 -4.73
N SER A 536 -7.30 -13.80 -3.92
CA SER A 536 -6.20 -14.78 -3.97
C SER A 536 -6.07 -15.41 -5.37
N TRP A 537 -7.21 -15.72 -6.01
CA TRP A 537 -7.22 -16.21 -7.38
C TRP A 537 -6.79 -15.14 -8.40
N ALA A 538 -7.28 -13.91 -8.29
CA ALA A 538 -6.90 -12.82 -9.19
C ALA A 538 -5.40 -12.51 -9.09
N ASP A 539 -4.84 -12.57 -7.88
CA ASP A 539 -3.42 -12.40 -7.61
C ASP A 539 -2.58 -13.50 -8.30
N GLN A 540 -3.06 -14.74 -8.33
CA GLN A 540 -2.40 -15.85 -9.02
C GLN A 540 -2.23 -15.60 -10.53
N PHE A 541 -3.21 -14.94 -11.14
CA PHE A 541 -3.22 -14.63 -12.58
C PHE A 541 -2.68 -13.25 -12.92
N LEU A 542 -2.28 -12.46 -11.93
CA LEU A 542 -1.77 -11.09 -12.10
C LEU A 542 -2.77 -10.19 -12.84
N LEU A 543 -4.06 -10.27 -12.47
CA LEU A 543 -5.12 -9.53 -13.17
C LEU A 543 -5.01 -8.02 -12.97
N ILE A 544 -5.21 -7.29 -14.06
CA ILE A 544 -5.26 -5.83 -14.07
C ILE A 544 -6.72 -5.38 -13.88
N GLY A 545 -7.66 -6.09 -14.49
CA GLY A 545 -9.09 -5.81 -14.37
C GLY A 545 -9.70 -6.27 -13.04
N ASP A 546 -10.75 -5.57 -12.61
CA ASP A 546 -11.53 -5.93 -11.42
C ASP A 546 -12.39 -7.19 -11.66
N LYS A 547 -13.33 -7.48 -10.75
CA LYS A 547 -14.32 -8.56 -10.92
C LYS A 547 -15.12 -8.47 -12.23
N ASN A 548 -15.34 -7.26 -12.72
CA ASN A 548 -16.11 -6.99 -13.93
C ASN A 548 -15.22 -6.85 -15.18
N GLY A 549 -13.91 -6.74 -14.99
CA GLY A 549 -12.88 -6.82 -16.01
C GLY A 549 -12.95 -8.12 -16.80
N ASN A 550 -12.25 -8.15 -17.92
CA ASN A 550 -12.21 -9.27 -18.86
C ASN A 550 -10.83 -9.20 -19.55
N ASP A 551 -9.81 -9.61 -18.80
CA ASP A 551 -8.41 -9.37 -19.11
C ASP A 551 -7.93 -10.09 -20.38
N ASP A 552 -8.60 -11.18 -20.77
CA ASP A 552 -8.28 -11.93 -21.98
C ASP A 552 -9.23 -11.71 -23.16
N HIS A 553 -10.32 -10.96 -22.94
CA HIS A 553 -11.35 -10.59 -23.90
C HIS A 553 -12.19 -11.76 -24.44
N ASP A 554 -12.48 -12.79 -23.64
CA ASP A 554 -13.29 -13.95 -24.04
C ASP A 554 -14.83 -13.80 -23.89
N ALA A 555 -15.23 -12.65 -23.35
CA ALA A 555 -16.60 -12.20 -23.05
C ALA A 555 -17.19 -12.70 -21.73
N LEU A 556 -16.46 -13.50 -20.96
CA LEU A 556 -16.70 -13.72 -19.54
C LEU A 556 -15.94 -12.65 -18.75
N SER A 557 -16.46 -12.25 -17.60
CA SER A 557 -15.69 -11.38 -16.70
C SER A 557 -14.73 -12.22 -15.86
N ASN A 558 -13.68 -11.60 -15.32
CA ASN A 558 -12.75 -12.25 -14.40
C ASN A 558 -13.49 -12.93 -13.24
N TYR A 559 -14.54 -12.31 -12.70
CA TYR A 559 -15.36 -12.96 -11.67
C TYR A 559 -16.16 -14.15 -12.19
N GLY A 560 -16.65 -14.09 -13.43
CA GLY A 560 -17.28 -15.23 -14.08
C GLY A 560 -16.30 -16.39 -14.23
N GLU A 561 -15.07 -16.13 -14.67
CA GLU A 561 -14.04 -17.16 -14.79
C GLU A 561 -13.62 -17.71 -13.44
N TYR A 562 -13.48 -16.87 -12.41
CA TYR A 562 -13.24 -17.31 -11.05
C TYR A 562 -14.28 -18.35 -10.60
N ILE A 563 -15.56 -18.02 -10.80
CA ILE A 563 -16.67 -18.87 -10.35
C ILE A 563 -16.75 -20.17 -11.15
N PHE A 564 -16.53 -20.10 -12.47
CA PHE A 564 -16.67 -21.25 -13.38
C PHE A 564 -15.36 -22.01 -13.60
N GLY A 565 -14.26 -21.60 -12.97
CA GLY A 565 -12.94 -22.23 -13.09
C GLY A 565 -12.26 -22.00 -14.44
N GLY A 566 -12.41 -20.80 -15.02
CA GLY A 566 -11.72 -20.35 -16.23
C GLY A 566 -10.32 -19.78 -15.96
N ASN A 567 -9.65 -19.33 -17.02
CA ASN A 567 -8.33 -18.71 -16.96
C ASN A 567 -8.34 -17.31 -17.59
N PRO A 568 -8.32 -16.25 -16.76
CA PRO A 568 -8.46 -14.83 -17.15
C PRO A 568 -7.32 -14.25 -17.96
N THR A 569 -6.33 -15.06 -18.29
CA THR A 569 -5.21 -14.69 -19.18
C THR A 569 -5.24 -15.50 -20.48
N ASN A 570 -6.26 -16.33 -20.69
CA ASN A 570 -6.35 -17.26 -21.81
C ASN A 570 -7.80 -17.37 -22.31
N SER A 571 -8.10 -16.61 -23.35
CA SER A 571 -9.45 -16.49 -23.92
C SER A 571 -10.05 -17.73 -24.56
N THR A 572 -9.34 -18.86 -24.51
CA THR A 572 -9.85 -20.16 -24.90
C THR A 572 -10.41 -20.97 -23.73
N ASP A 573 -10.15 -20.54 -22.50
CA ASP A 573 -10.46 -21.25 -21.26
C ASP A 573 -11.52 -20.50 -20.42
N VAL A 574 -12.71 -20.43 -20.98
CA VAL A 574 -13.94 -19.84 -20.41
C VAL A 574 -14.51 -20.61 -19.19
N GLY A 575 -13.77 -21.57 -18.62
CA GLY A 575 -14.24 -22.45 -17.55
C GLY A 575 -15.39 -23.40 -17.93
N ILE A 576 -16.09 -23.92 -16.91
CA ILE A 576 -17.21 -24.87 -17.04
C ILE A 576 -18.54 -24.10 -17.18
N LYS A 577 -19.02 -24.01 -18.43
CA LYS A 577 -20.30 -23.33 -18.72
C LYS A 577 -21.52 -24.11 -18.23
N PRO A 578 -22.55 -23.43 -17.69
CA PRO A 578 -23.83 -24.05 -17.37
C PRO A 578 -24.49 -24.73 -18.58
N ILE A 579 -25.18 -25.86 -18.33
CA ILE A 579 -25.84 -26.68 -19.35
C ILE A 579 -27.33 -26.81 -19.03
N TRP A 580 -28.17 -26.55 -20.03
CA TRP A 580 -29.61 -26.80 -19.95
C TRP A 580 -29.99 -28.13 -20.61
N ASN A 581 -30.70 -28.98 -19.86
CA ASN A 581 -31.33 -30.18 -20.38
C ASN A 581 -32.83 -29.96 -20.60
N ALA A 582 -33.21 -29.72 -21.85
CA ALA A 582 -34.60 -29.47 -22.23
C ALA A 582 -35.55 -30.65 -22.00
N VAL A 583 -35.05 -31.89 -21.91
CA VAL A 583 -35.89 -33.08 -21.70
C VAL A 583 -36.31 -33.20 -20.24
N SER A 584 -35.37 -32.97 -19.32
CA SER A 584 -35.63 -33.06 -17.88
C SER A 584 -36.03 -31.73 -17.25
N GLY A 585 -35.85 -30.61 -17.96
CA GLY A 585 -36.00 -29.27 -17.40
C GLY A 585 -34.90 -28.94 -16.38
N THR A 586 -33.73 -29.59 -16.47
CA THR A 586 -32.65 -29.43 -15.50
C THR A 586 -31.62 -28.43 -15.99
N TYR A 587 -31.30 -27.45 -15.15
CA TYR A 587 -30.17 -26.54 -15.32
C TYR A 587 -29.02 -27.00 -14.44
N SER A 588 -27.92 -27.44 -15.06
CA SER A 588 -26.72 -27.95 -14.41
C SER A 588 -25.59 -26.94 -14.54
N TYR A 589 -24.82 -26.75 -13.49
CA TYR A 589 -23.71 -25.80 -13.46
C TYR A 589 -22.69 -26.22 -12.39
N SER A 590 -21.46 -25.76 -12.53
CA SER A 590 -20.40 -26.02 -11.56
C SER A 590 -19.95 -24.70 -10.95
N LEU A 591 -19.72 -24.68 -9.64
CA LEU A 591 -19.21 -23.51 -8.92
C LEU A 591 -17.90 -23.87 -8.23
N ARG A 592 -16.97 -22.92 -8.18
CA ARG A 592 -15.78 -23.05 -7.33
C ARG A 592 -16.19 -23.21 -5.86
N GLY A 593 -15.43 -24.03 -5.13
CA GLY A 593 -15.53 -24.25 -3.70
C GLY A 593 -15.09 -23.02 -2.91
N ASP A 594 -15.95 -22.02 -2.84
CA ASP A 594 -15.80 -20.80 -2.07
C ASP A 594 -17.11 -20.56 -1.33
N ASP A 595 -17.11 -20.68 -0.01
CA ASP A 595 -18.30 -20.61 0.83
C ASP A 595 -18.90 -19.20 0.95
N SER A 596 -18.25 -18.19 0.37
CA SER A 596 -18.83 -16.88 0.14
C SER A 596 -19.72 -16.81 -1.10
N LEU A 597 -19.65 -17.79 -2.01
CA LEU A 597 -20.46 -17.79 -3.24
C LEU A 597 -21.90 -18.21 -3.00
N VAL A 598 -22.82 -17.32 -3.38
CA VAL A 598 -24.26 -17.58 -3.42
C VAL A 598 -24.76 -17.48 -4.86
N ALA A 599 -25.12 -18.62 -5.46
CA ALA A 599 -25.67 -18.67 -6.81
C ALA A 599 -27.19 -18.67 -6.77
N VAL A 600 -27.80 -17.74 -7.50
CA VAL A 600 -29.26 -17.63 -7.64
C VAL A 600 -29.66 -17.88 -9.09
N ILE A 601 -30.37 -18.99 -9.32
CA ILE A 601 -30.99 -19.28 -10.61
C ILE A 601 -32.25 -18.44 -10.73
N LYS A 602 -32.33 -17.64 -11.79
CA LYS A 602 -33.45 -16.72 -12.02
C LYS A 602 -34.10 -17.00 -13.38
N THR A 603 -35.41 -16.79 -13.47
CA THR A 603 -36.16 -16.88 -14.73
C THR A 603 -36.96 -15.63 -15.04
N THR A 604 -37.24 -15.41 -16.33
CA THR A 604 -38.19 -14.41 -16.82
C THR A 604 -38.91 -14.93 -18.07
N ASP A 605 -40.12 -14.45 -18.32
CA ASP A 605 -40.89 -14.72 -19.56
C ASP A 605 -40.44 -13.83 -20.73
N ASN A 606 -39.71 -12.76 -20.44
CA ASN A 606 -39.30 -11.78 -21.43
C ASN A 606 -37.92 -11.21 -21.06
N LEU A 607 -36.98 -11.36 -21.99
CA LEU A 607 -35.59 -10.93 -21.82
C LEU A 607 -35.46 -9.40 -21.71
N VAL A 608 -36.40 -8.66 -22.29
CA VAL A 608 -36.37 -7.19 -22.40
C VAL A 608 -37.16 -6.52 -21.28
N LEU A 609 -38.30 -7.11 -20.87
CA LEU A 609 -39.25 -6.50 -19.93
C LEU A 609 -39.63 -7.47 -18.82
N GLY A 610 -39.68 -6.99 -17.58
CA GLY A 610 -40.19 -7.74 -16.43
C GLY A 610 -39.11 -8.14 -15.42
N PRO A 611 -39.50 -8.44 -14.17
CA PRO A 611 -38.56 -8.82 -13.14
C PRO A 611 -38.04 -10.24 -13.37
N TRP A 612 -36.76 -10.45 -13.09
CA TRP A 612 -36.18 -11.78 -12.96
C TRP A 612 -36.58 -12.36 -11.60
N GLY A 613 -37.32 -13.47 -11.59
CA GLY A 613 -37.74 -14.15 -10.36
C GLY A 613 -36.77 -15.27 -9.97
N PRO A 614 -36.40 -15.41 -8.69
CA PRO A 614 -35.57 -16.52 -8.24
C PRO A 614 -36.33 -17.85 -8.36
N VAL A 615 -35.62 -18.89 -8.79
CA VAL A 615 -36.07 -20.29 -8.84
C VAL A 615 -35.43 -21.06 -7.70
N GLU A 616 -34.11 -20.92 -7.53
CA GLU A 616 -33.33 -21.64 -6.53
C GLU A 616 -32.15 -20.76 -6.11
N THR A 617 -31.77 -20.85 -4.83
CA THR A 617 -30.56 -20.23 -4.27
C THR A 617 -29.68 -21.33 -3.70
N ASN A 618 -28.46 -21.44 -4.21
CA ASN A 618 -27.48 -22.42 -3.76
C ASN A 618 -26.30 -21.68 -3.15
N THR A 619 -26.07 -21.92 -1.85
CA THR A 619 -24.87 -21.50 -1.16
C THR A 619 -23.83 -22.61 -1.26
N VAL A 620 -22.62 -22.27 -1.68
CA VAL A 620 -21.50 -23.21 -1.66
C VAL A 620 -21.13 -23.47 -0.20
N ALA A 621 -21.03 -24.74 0.20
CA ALA A 621 -20.86 -25.12 1.62
C ALA A 621 -19.41 -25.45 2.00
N VAL A 622 -18.49 -25.40 1.03
CA VAL A 622 -17.10 -25.83 1.18
C VAL A 622 -16.19 -24.76 0.58
N ALA A 623 -15.12 -24.43 1.29
CA ALA A 623 -14.05 -23.53 0.86
C ALA A 623 -12.80 -24.34 0.55
N ASP A 624 -12.86 -25.17 -0.50
CA ASP A 624 -11.76 -26.05 -0.93
C ASP A 624 -11.18 -25.68 -2.31
N GLU A 625 -11.71 -24.61 -2.92
CA GLU A 625 -11.39 -24.11 -4.25
C GLU A 625 -11.60 -25.10 -5.41
N VAL A 626 -12.21 -26.27 -5.15
CA VAL A 626 -12.51 -27.28 -6.17
C VAL A 626 -13.85 -26.97 -6.83
N MET A 627 -14.03 -27.34 -8.09
CA MET A 627 -15.32 -27.21 -8.76
C MET A 627 -16.34 -28.23 -8.24
N HIS A 628 -17.49 -27.76 -7.77
CA HIS A 628 -18.62 -28.57 -7.29
C HIS A 628 -19.81 -28.47 -8.24
N ASP A 629 -20.45 -29.60 -8.53
CA ASP A 629 -21.58 -29.68 -9.44
C ASP A 629 -22.92 -29.44 -8.71
N TYR A 630 -23.74 -28.60 -9.30
CA TYR A 630 -25.08 -28.27 -8.86
C TYR A 630 -26.10 -28.53 -9.97
N SER A 631 -27.35 -28.77 -9.58
CA SER A 631 -28.43 -28.88 -10.54
C SER A 631 -29.76 -28.45 -9.94
N THR A 632 -30.57 -27.78 -10.74
CA THR A 632 -31.90 -27.30 -10.36
C THR A 632 -32.89 -27.66 -11.47
N VAL A 633 -34.07 -28.16 -11.08
CA VAL A 633 -35.18 -28.30 -12.03
C VAL A 633 -35.86 -26.96 -12.18
N VAL A 634 -35.77 -26.36 -13.37
CA VAL A 634 -36.42 -25.09 -13.69
C VAL A 634 -37.81 -25.39 -14.24
N PRO A 635 -38.88 -24.86 -13.64
CA PRO A 635 -40.24 -25.09 -14.12
C PRO A 635 -40.43 -24.37 -15.46
N VAL A 636 -40.33 -25.14 -16.54
CA VAL A 636 -40.74 -24.74 -17.88
C VAL A 636 -42.08 -25.41 -18.18
N ASP A 637 -43.10 -24.63 -18.48
CA ASP A 637 -44.35 -25.15 -19.03
C ASP A 637 -44.19 -25.32 -20.55
N ALA A 638 -44.99 -26.21 -21.15
CA ALA A 638 -44.91 -26.46 -22.59
C ALA A 638 -45.37 -25.26 -23.44
N ASP A 639 -46.05 -24.30 -22.81
CA ASP A 639 -46.76 -23.21 -23.47
C ASP A 639 -46.10 -21.82 -23.26
N SER A 640 -45.04 -21.68 -22.46
CA SER A 640 -44.31 -20.40 -22.31
C SER A 640 -42.81 -20.52 -22.60
N GLN A 641 -42.26 -19.47 -23.19
CA GLN A 641 -40.81 -19.32 -23.34
C GLN A 641 -40.24 -18.71 -22.07
N LYS A 642 -39.36 -19.45 -21.39
CA LYS A 642 -38.59 -18.95 -20.25
C LYS A 642 -37.15 -18.65 -20.66
N TYR A 643 -36.64 -17.52 -20.19
CA TYR A 643 -35.21 -17.21 -20.17
C TYR A 643 -34.66 -17.57 -18.80
N ILE A 644 -33.48 -18.17 -18.78
CA ILE A 644 -32.80 -18.62 -17.56
C ILE A 644 -31.49 -17.85 -17.45
N LYS A 645 -31.15 -17.37 -16.26
CA LYS A 645 -29.81 -16.89 -15.94
C LYS A 645 -29.39 -17.38 -14.55
N ILE A 646 -28.09 -17.41 -14.34
CA ILE A 646 -27.49 -17.51 -13.01
C ILE A 646 -26.94 -16.13 -12.65
N SER A 647 -27.16 -15.71 -11.41
CA SER A 647 -26.53 -14.51 -10.84
C SER A 647 -25.85 -14.88 -9.54
N PHE A 648 -24.83 -14.12 -9.18
CA PHE A 648 -24.08 -14.29 -7.94
C PHE A 648 -24.34 -13.10 -7.03
N GLU A 649 -24.52 -13.37 -5.74
CA GLU A 649 -24.81 -12.38 -4.70
C GLU A 649 -23.65 -12.23 -3.73
#